data_AF-A0A453BEB3-F1
#
_entry.id   AF-A0A453BEB3-F1
#
_cell.length_a   1.000
_cell.length_b   1.000
_cell.length_c   1.000
_cell.angle_alpha   90.00
_cell.angle_beta   90.00
_cell.angle_gamma   90.00
#
_symmetry.space_group_name_H-M   'P 1'
#
loop_
_entity.id
_entity.type
_entity.pdbx_description
1 polymer ?
#
loop_
_entity_poly.entity_id
_entity_poly.type
_entity_poly.pdbx_seq_one_letter_code
_entity_poly.pdbx_strand_id
1 'polypeptide(L)'
;MHEGKLSASSGIRSSHLSITELKISGEPVEKLFLWGQSACAFTIGGKQQVLTFGGFGGPGRHSRRNYSLLLDRTSGLLKEINVKDSPSPRMGHTTTAVGNHIYAVGGRAGPSEILGDVWVLQSTENRWSRVECSGDIFHPRHRHAAAAAALKIYVFGGLSNEGIYSCLNILDTESMRWNVISAAGEWPCARHSHSLVSYGSTLFMFGGHDGQRALNDFYSFDTTTLSWNKEITSGRTPSPRFSHCMFIYKHYIGILGGCPIRENNQEIALLHLKHRVWFHVSIPALGQCLCVRSSSVVTDDDLVVIGGGASCYAFGTKFCQPVKIDLHLLESVFELAYKKNDNAVQSWDATYTMDLKEREQNGTFISHKVKSMVDAATNGIAGSDPLVFQLEKKYAKLAKDILKKFGWLDLARKVRVSQDNVLVLFPVSRNFHTLVTDQHSKLLDDDSCISKGLLGCPEKKLIGDSIALHEALEILSSFHGSFLKDELALSRKAYKSPQIIMRELISSLLERKGMPSWLLEQLPTRWETLGDITVLPKTCFKDLLWESVREELWQLVAKSLGAQRLARQGKIMPNGTRDSTLELLVGDNGWVTHYENGISYSLDATKCMFSSGNRSEKLRMGQLDCRDEVVVDLFSGIGYFVLPFLVKANAKLVYACEWNPHALEALQRNVMDNHVADRCVILEGDNRLTAPKGVADRVCLGLIPSSECSWATAVRALRVGGGVLHIHGNVNDSDEARWLDNVVESISSIATARGLSWKVSLEHVERVKWYGPHIRHVVADVRCGSN
;
A
#
# COMPACT_ATOMS: atom_id res chain seq x y z
N MET A 1 -47.98 12.48 -48.87
CA MET A 1 -47.92 11.02 -48.93
C MET A 1 -46.47 10.61 -48.72
N HIS A 2 -46.14 10.07 -47.56
CA HIS A 2 -45.14 9.01 -47.46
C HIS A 2 -45.34 8.31 -46.13
N GLU A 3 -45.73 7.04 -46.26
CA GLU A 3 -46.03 6.10 -45.20
C GLU A 3 -44.77 5.67 -44.46
N GLY A 4 -45.00 5.09 -43.29
CA GLY A 4 -44.01 4.84 -42.27
C GLY A 4 -43.07 3.68 -42.55
N LYS A 5 -41.96 3.72 -41.82
CA LYS A 5 -41.27 2.53 -41.33
C LYS A 5 -40.91 2.76 -39.86
N LEU A 6 -41.70 2.15 -39.00
CA LEU A 6 -41.31 1.78 -37.64
C LEU A 6 -40.05 0.92 -37.73
N SER A 7 -38.89 1.45 -37.35
CA SER A 7 -37.74 0.63 -36.98
C SER A 7 -37.90 0.25 -35.52
N ALA A 8 -38.42 -0.96 -35.29
CA ALA A 8 -38.28 -1.66 -34.03
C ALA A 8 -36.78 -1.90 -33.78
N SER A 9 -36.13 -0.99 -33.06
CA SER A 9 -34.85 -1.30 -32.43
C SER A 9 -35.16 -2.19 -31.23
N SER A 10 -34.86 -3.48 -31.39
CA SER A 10 -34.82 -4.47 -30.33
C SER A 10 -33.80 -4.01 -29.27
N GLY A 11 -34.29 -3.23 -28.30
CA GLY A 11 -33.51 -2.79 -27.16
C GLY A 11 -33.13 -3.99 -26.30
N ILE A 12 -31.87 -4.39 -26.37
CA ILE A 12 -31.25 -5.25 -25.36
C ILE A 12 -31.29 -4.44 -24.06
N ARG A 13 -32.28 -4.69 -23.19
CA ARG A 13 -32.29 -4.15 -21.82
C ARG A 13 -31.11 -4.75 -21.08
N SER A 14 -30.04 -3.99 -20.96
CA SER A 14 -28.88 -4.37 -20.15
C SER A 14 -29.29 -4.45 -18.67
N SER A 15 -28.84 -5.51 -17.99
CA SER A 15 -29.12 -5.80 -16.59
C SER A 15 -28.33 -4.86 -15.66
N HIS A 16 -28.68 -3.59 -15.63
CA HIS A 16 -28.05 -2.59 -14.77
C HIS A 16 -29.05 -2.06 -13.74
N LEU A 17 -28.58 -1.86 -12.52
CA LEU A 17 -29.29 -1.03 -11.54
C LEU A 17 -28.88 0.43 -11.76
N SER A 18 -29.84 1.35 -11.61
CA SER A 18 -29.55 2.77 -11.68
C SER A 18 -28.92 3.24 -10.37
N ILE A 19 -27.90 4.08 -10.49
CA ILE A 19 -27.25 4.75 -9.37
C ILE A 19 -27.34 6.26 -9.61
N THR A 20 -27.69 6.99 -8.57
CA THR A 20 -27.81 8.45 -8.60
C THR A 20 -27.03 9.03 -7.43
N GLU A 21 -26.21 10.05 -7.69
CA GLU A 21 -25.57 10.83 -6.64
C GLU A 21 -26.63 11.65 -5.89
N LEU A 22 -26.61 11.59 -4.56
CA LEU A 22 -27.51 12.36 -3.71
C LEU A 22 -26.96 13.78 -3.59
N LYS A 23 -27.63 14.74 -4.22
CA LYS A 23 -27.31 16.17 -4.07
C LYS A 23 -27.70 16.63 -2.67
N ILE A 24 -26.70 16.82 -1.82
CA ILE A 24 -26.91 17.23 -0.44
C ILE A 24 -27.27 18.72 -0.35
N SER A 25 -28.30 19.03 0.45
CA SER A 25 -28.72 20.38 0.79
C SER A 25 -28.89 20.53 2.31
N GLY A 26 -28.91 21.77 2.83
CA GLY A 26 -28.95 22.02 4.27
C GLY A 26 -27.55 22.09 4.89
N GLU A 27 -27.16 21.07 5.65
CA GLU A 27 -25.81 20.97 6.21
C GLU A 27 -24.74 20.67 5.15
N PRO A 28 -23.47 21.05 5.37
CA PRO A 28 -22.38 20.78 4.43
C PRO A 28 -22.17 19.27 4.20
N VAL A 29 -22.05 18.85 2.93
CA VAL A 29 -21.84 17.45 2.52
C VAL A 29 -20.59 16.83 3.16
N GLU A 30 -19.61 17.67 3.49
CA GLU A 30 -18.37 17.34 4.16
C GLU A 30 -18.58 16.65 5.52
N LYS A 31 -19.74 16.87 6.17
CA LYS A 31 -20.11 16.15 7.40
C LYS A 31 -20.39 14.66 7.18
N LEU A 32 -20.66 14.24 5.93
CA LEU A 32 -20.82 12.84 5.53
C LEU A 32 -19.53 12.20 5.02
N PHE A 33 -18.47 12.98 4.83
CA PHE A 33 -17.14 12.51 4.39
C PHE A 33 -16.34 11.94 5.56
N LEU A 34 -16.84 10.85 6.13
CA LEU A 34 -16.25 10.16 7.27
C LEU A 34 -16.08 8.66 6.99
N TRP A 35 -14.99 8.07 7.46
CA TRP A 35 -14.81 6.62 7.45
C TRP A 35 -15.39 5.98 8.71
N GLY A 36 -16.13 4.87 8.53
CA GLY A 36 -16.65 4.09 9.65
C GLY A 36 -17.61 4.88 10.54
N GLN A 37 -18.32 5.84 9.93
CA GLN A 37 -19.60 6.34 10.43
C GLN A 37 -20.62 5.19 10.37
N SER A 38 -21.54 5.15 11.32
CA SER A 38 -22.61 4.15 11.33
C SER A 38 -23.93 4.82 10.98
N ALA A 39 -24.81 4.08 10.28
CA ALA A 39 -26.12 4.59 9.91
C ALA A 39 -27.20 3.51 10.02
N CYS A 40 -28.42 3.95 10.27
CA CYS A 40 -29.59 3.08 10.33
C CYS A 40 -30.81 3.79 9.74
N ALA A 41 -31.74 2.99 9.20
CA ALA A 41 -33.07 3.48 8.88
C ALA A 41 -33.87 3.62 10.17
N PHE A 42 -34.64 4.68 10.28
CA PHE A 42 -35.63 4.85 11.34
C PHE A 42 -36.86 5.54 10.75
N THR A 43 -38.02 5.41 11.40
CA THR A 43 -39.29 5.94 10.90
C THR A 43 -39.82 7.03 11.83
N ILE A 44 -40.07 8.24 11.30
CA ILE A 44 -40.78 9.31 12.02
C ILE A 44 -42.03 9.69 11.22
N GLY A 45 -43.19 9.69 11.88
CA GLY A 45 -44.45 10.10 11.25
C GLY A 45 -44.81 9.31 9.99
N GLY A 46 -44.45 8.02 9.94
CA GLY A 46 -44.68 7.14 8.79
C GLY A 46 -43.69 7.29 7.63
N LYS A 47 -42.69 8.16 7.74
CA LYS A 47 -41.63 8.33 6.72
C LYS A 47 -40.31 7.73 7.21
N GLN A 48 -39.68 6.89 6.39
CA GLN A 48 -38.33 6.38 6.66
C GLN A 48 -37.29 7.47 6.37
N GLN A 49 -36.34 7.59 7.29
CA GLN A 49 -35.21 8.51 7.21
C GLN A 49 -33.91 7.78 7.57
N VAL A 50 -32.78 8.31 7.11
CA VAL A 50 -31.45 7.77 7.42
C VAL A 50 -30.83 8.60 8.53
N LEU A 51 -30.59 7.98 9.68
CA LEU A 51 -29.81 8.58 10.76
C LEU A 51 -28.35 8.14 10.59
N THR A 52 -27.43 9.07 10.74
CA THR A 52 -25.99 8.78 10.80
C THR A 52 -25.40 9.28 12.10
N PHE A 53 -24.45 8.52 12.64
CA PHE A 53 -23.71 8.90 13.83
C PHE A 53 -22.21 8.58 13.72
N GLY A 54 -21.42 9.51 14.23
CA GLY A 54 -19.98 9.40 14.38
C GLY A 54 -19.19 9.18 13.08
N GLY A 55 -17.98 8.64 13.21
CA GLY A 55 -17.04 8.44 12.11
C GLY A 55 -15.72 9.20 12.31
N PHE A 56 -14.78 9.02 11.38
CA PHE A 56 -13.46 9.65 11.42
C PHE A 56 -13.09 10.27 10.07
N GLY A 57 -12.65 11.53 10.09
CA GLY A 57 -12.25 12.27 8.90
C GLY A 57 -12.90 13.65 8.78
N GLY A 58 -13.16 14.05 7.53
CA GLY A 58 -13.64 15.38 7.12
C GLY A 58 -12.53 16.27 6.53
N PRO A 59 -12.87 17.25 5.67
CA PRO A 59 -11.90 18.14 5.05
C PRO A 59 -11.13 18.95 6.11
N GLY A 60 -9.80 18.98 5.96
CA GLY A 60 -8.88 19.70 6.85
C GLY A 60 -8.70 19.10 8.24
N ARG A 61 -9.19 17.88 8.55
CA ARG A 61 -9.18 17.36 9.93
C ARG A 61 -9.01 15.83 10.04
N HIS A 62 -8.06 15.40 10.86
CA HIS A 62 -7.89 13.99 11.30
C HIS A 62 -8.55 13.75 12.67
N SER A 63 -9.86 13.99 12.79
CA SER A 63 -10.57 13.81 14.06
C SER A 63 -11.83 12.97 13.93
N ARG A 64 -12.23 12.34 15.04
CA ARG A 64 -13.50 11.64 15.16
C ARG A 64 -14.62 12.65 15.36
N ARG A 65 -15.84 12.25 14.98
CA ARG A 65 -17.05 13.06 15.12
C ARG A 65 -18.09 12.35 15.97
N ASN A 66 -19.06 13.11 16.44
CA ASN A 66 -20.28 12.67 17.12
C ASN A 66 -21.51 13.41 16.57
N TYR A 67 -21.46 13.83 15.30
CA TYR A 67 -22.63 14.43 14.65
C TYR A 67 -23.76 13.40 14.61
N SER A 68 -24.96 13.84 14.99
CA SER A 68 -26.21 13.08 14.80
C SER A 68 -26.93 13.73 13.63
N LEU A 69 -26.88 13.10 12.45
CA LEU A 69 -27.38 13.69 11.21
C LEU A 69 -28.59 12.93 10.70
N LEU A 70 -29.57 13.68 10.18
CA LEU A 70 -30.71 13.16 9.43
C LEU A 70 -30.53 13.47 7.96
N LEU A 71 -30.60 12.42 7.15
CA LEU A 71 -30.60 12.52 5.71
C LEU A 71 -31.94 12.06 5.15
N ASP A 72 -32.60 12.97 4.42
CA ASP A 72 -33.74 12.63 3.58
C ASP A 72 -33.23 12.15 2.21
N ARG A 73 -33.48 10.88 1.89
CA ARG A 73 -33.06 10.25 0.62
C ARG A 73 -33.73 10.83 -0.63
N THR A 74 -34.88 11.48 -0.48
CA THR A 74 -35.67 12.00 -1.60
C THR A 74 -35.25 13.42 -1.95
N SER A 75 -35.15 14.29 -0.96
CA SER A 75 -34.79 15.70 -1.15
C SER A 75 -33.28 15.96 -1.08
N GLY A 76 -32.50 15.03 -0.50
CA GLY A 76 -31.09 15.25 -0.17
C GLY A 76 -30.89 16.20 1.00
N LEU A 77 -31.95 16.59 1.72
CA LEU A 77 -31.84 17.46 2.89
C LEU A 77 -31.09 16.76 4.01
N LEU A 78 -29.93 17.29 4.36
CA LEU A 78 -29.11 16.89 5.50
C LEU A 78 -29.33 17.90 6.63
N LYS A 79 -29.70 17.40 7.81
CA LYS A 79 -29.94 18.21 9.01
C LYS A 79 -29.22 17.61 10.20
N GLU A 80 -28.49 18.44 10.94
CA GLU A 80 -27.98 18.04 12.25
C GLU A 80 -29.11 18.12 13.29
N ILE A 81 -29.31 17.03 14.04
CA ILE A 81 -30.27 17.00 15.14
C ILE A 81 -29.62 17.68 16.33
N ASN A 82 -30.29 18.70 16.88
CA ASN A 82 -29.91 19.24 18.17
C ASN A 82 -30.26 18.22 19.26
N VAL A 83 -29.24 17.50 19.73
CA VAL A 83 -29.39 16.45 20.75
C VAL A 83 -28.92 16.94 22.11
N LYS A 84 -29.69 16.63 23.16
CA LYS A 84 -29.23 16.76 24.55
C LYS A 84 -28.38 15.56 24.89
N ASP A 85 -27.19 15.83 25.44
CA ASP A 85 -26.13 14.84 25.66
C ASP A 85 -25.72 14.13 24.36
N SER A 86 -24.54 13.50 24.34
CA SER A 86 -24.07 12.80 23.14
C SER A 86 -22.94 11.82 23.47
N PRO A 87 -22.87 10.65 22.81
CA PRO A 87 -21.70 9.80 22.91
C PRO A 87 -20.45 10.56 22.44
N SER A 88 -19.30 10.26 23.06
CA SER A 88 -18.03 10.86 22.67
C SER A 88 -17.71 10.64 21.18
N PRO A 89 -16.95 11.55 20.53
CA PRO A 89 -16.55 11.40 19.14
C PRO A 89 -15.86 10.06 18.87
N ARG A 90 -16.45 9.22 18.01
CA ARG A 90 -16.04 7.81 17.87
C ARG A 90 -16.16 7.27 16.46
N MET A 91 -15.43 6.20 16.16
CA MET A 91 -15.55 5.45 14.90
C MET A 91 -15.56 3.94 15.14
N GLY A 92 -16.10 3.18 14.18
CA GLY A 92 -16.14 1.72 14.27
C GLY A 92 -17.05 1.20 15.40
N HIS A 93 -17.99 2.03 15.83
CA HIS A 93 -19.16 1.62 16.61
C HIS A 93 -20.24 1.09 15.66
N THR A 94 -21.30 0.53 16.20
CA THR A 94 -22.50 0.19 15.44
C THR A 94 -23.68 1.02 15.92
N THR A 95 -24.59 1.35 15.01
CA THR A 95 -25.90 1.94 15.30
C THR A 95 -26.99 0.99 14.84
N THR A 96 -27.97 0.74 15.70
CA THR A 96 -29.06 -0.20 15.40
C THR A 96 -30.38 0.37 15.90
N ALA A 97 -31.40 0.36 15.05
CA ALA A 97 -32.75 0.79 15.41
C ALA A 97 -33.54 -0.40 15.95
N VAL A 98 -34.16 -0.24 17.13
CA VAL A 98 -35.10 -1.20 17.72
C VAL A 98 -36.31 -0.42 18.23
N GLY A 99 -37.47 -0.65 17.59
CA GLY A 99 -38.65 0.19 17.82
C GLY A 99 -38.36 1.66 17.51
N ASN A 100 -38.67 2.57 18.45
CA ASN A 100 -38.43 4.02 18.32
C ASN A 100 -37.07 4.47 18.88
N HIS A 101 -36.20 3.54 19.24
CA HIS A 101 -34.93 3.80 19.88
C HIS A 101 -33.77 3.46 18.94
N ILE A 102 -32.74 4.31 18.90
CA ILE A 102 -31.48 4.00 18.24
C ILE A 102 -30.41 3.74 19.29
N TYR A 103 -29.74 2.60 19.16
CA TYR A 103 -28.67 2.17 20.05
C TYR A 103 -27.33 2.37 19.38
N ALA A 104 -26.39 3.06 20.03
CA ALA A 104 -24.99 3.13 19.63
C ALA A 104 -24.15 2.28 20.58
N VAL A 105 -23.41 1.31 20.04
CA VAL A 105 -22.65 0.33 20.84
C VAL A 105 -21.15 0.42 20.53
N GLY A 106 -20.35 0.63 21.58
CA GLY A 106 -18.89 0.56 21.56
C GLY A 106 -18.20 1.55 20.62
N GLY A 107 -17.15 1.08 19.94
CA GLY A 107 -16.30 1.88 19.05
C GLY A 107 -15.01 2.33 19.72
N ARG A 108 -14.38 3.38 19.19
CA ARG A 108 -13.18 3.98 19.80
C ARG A 108 -13.16 5.49 19.62
N ALA A 109 -12.81 6.21 20.69
CA ALA A 109 -12.61 7.66 20.70
C ALA A 109 -11.14 8.06 20.47
N GLY A 110 -10.20 7.13 20.69
CA GLY A 110 -8.76 7.34 20.53
C GLY A 110 -8.05 6.14 19.88
N PRO A 111 -6.73 6.22 19.65
CA PRO A 111 -5.87 5.06 19.40
C PRO A 111 -6.02 3.94 20.42
N SER A 112 -5.93 4.28 21.71
CA SER A 112 -5.98 3.33 22.81
C SER A 112 -7.30 3.35 23.57
N GLU A 113 -8.12 4.38 23.35
CA GLU A 113 -9.43 4.57 24.00
C GLU A 113 -10.51 3.82 23.21
N ILE A 114 -10.66 2.54 23.55
CA ILE A 114 -11.70 1.64 23.03
C ILE A 114 -12.87 1.65 24.01
N LEU A 115 -14.08 1.71 23.48
CA LEU A 115 -15.30 1.94 24.22
C LEU A 115 -16.17 0.67 24.21
N GLY A 116 -16.84 0.42 25.33
CA GLY A 116 -17.83 -0.64 25.50
C GLY A 116 -19.17 -0.11 26.02
N ASP A 117 -19.35 1.21 26.00
CA ASP A 117 -20.57 1.87 26.44
C ASP A 117 -21.72 1.66 25.45
N VAL A 118 -22.95 1.72 25.98
CA VAL A 118 -24.19 1.69 25.22
C VAL A 118 -24.90 3.00 25.41
N TRP A 119 -25.29 3.62 24.29
CA TRP A 119 -26.05 4.85 24.27
C TRP A 119 -27.36 4.64 23.53
N VAL A 120 -28.43 5.27 24.03
CA VAL A 120 -29.77 5.20 23.44
C VAL A 120 -30.24 6.60 23.08
N LEU A 121 -30.53 6.80 21.81
CA LEU A 121 -31.21 7.99 21.30
C LEU A 121 -32.71 7.74 21.32
N GLN A 122 -33.41 8.50 22.15
CA GLN A 122 -34.87 8.57 22.13
C GLN A 122 -35.30 9.56 21.05
N SER A 123 -35.83 9.04 19.94
CA SER A 123 -36.16 9.83 18.74
C SER A 123 -37.23 10.90 18.97
N THR A 124 -38.15 10.68 19.92
CA THR A 124 -39.19 11.65 20.30
C THR A 124 -38.66 12.83 21.09
N GLU A 125 -37.57 12.64 21.84
CA GLU A 125 -37.01 13.65 22.74
C GLU A 125 -35.71 14.28 22.24
N ASN A 126 -35.14 13.76 21.14
CA ASN A 126 -33.82 14.11 20.63
C ASN A 126 -32.77 14.13 21.76
N ARG A 127 -32.72 13.07 22.55
CA ARG A 127 -31.80 12.95 23.69
C ARG A 127 -31.05 11.64 23.63
N TRP A 128 -29.73 11.73 23.69
CA TRP A 128 -28.89 10.57 23.94
C TRP A 128 -28.82 10.31 25.44
N SER A 129 -28.95 9.05 25.84
CA SER A 129 -28.79 8.64 27.22
C SER A 129 -27.83 7.46 27.28
N ARG A 130 -26.80 7.57 28.12
CA ARG A 130 -25.92 6.44 28.40
C ARG A 130 -26.68 5.45 29.28
N VAL A 131 -26.68 4.18 28.88
CA VAL A 131 -27.36 3.10 29.59
C VAL A 131 -26.32 2.26 30.29
N GLU A 132 -26.51 2.07 31.59
CA GLU A 132 -25.75 1.10 32.37
C GLU A 132 -26.43 -0.26 32.22
N CYS A 133 -25.79 -1.15 31.46
CA CYS A 133 -26.31 -2.49 31.22
C CYS A 133 -25.91 -3.46 32.33
N SER A 134 -26.76 -4.43 32.63
CA SER A 134 -26.46 -5.52 33.60
C SER A 134 -26.28 -6.86 32.89
N GLY A 135 -25.96 -7.93 33.62
CA GLY A 135 -25.71 -9.26 33.04
C GLY A 135 -24.24 -9.51 32.73
N ASP A 136 -23.96 -10.18 31.61
CA ASP A 136 -22.61 -10.53 31.20
C ASP A 136 -21.78 -9.30 30.78
N ILE A 137 -20.46 -9.38 30.94
CA ILE A 137 -19.57 -8.27 30.60
C ILE A 137 -19.46 -8.12 29.07
N PHE A 138 -19.91 -6.98 28.56
CA PHE A 138 -19.59 -6.57 27.19
C PHE A 138 -18.23 -5.86 27.15
N HIS A 139 -17.21 -6.58 26.71
CA HIS A 139 -15.85 -6.02 26.63
C HIS A 139 -15.74 -4.90 25.57
N PRO A 140 -15.03 -3.79 25.87
CA PRO A 140 -14.77 -2.70 24.93
C PRO A 140 -14.19 -3.19 23.59
N ARG A 141 -14.82 -2.77 22.49
CA ARG A 141 -14.43 -3.20 21.15
C ARG A 141 -14.91 -2.26 20.06
N HIS A 142 -14.22 -2.29 18.93
CA HIS A 142 -14.61 -1.56 17.72
C HIS A 142 -14.56 -2.45 16.48
N ARG A 143 -15.16 -2.02 15.38
CA ARG A 143 -15.26 -2.77 14.11
C ARG A 143 -15.90 -4.16 14.28
N HIS A 144 -16.76 -4.29 15.29
CA HIS A 144 -17.72 -5.39 15.41
C HIS A 144 -18.90 -5.15 14.45
N ALA A 145 -19.71 -6.17 14.20
CA ALA A 145 -20.97 -6.01 13.48
C ALA A 145 -22.14 -6.22 14.44
N ALA A 146 -23.25 -5.54 14.16
CA ALA A 146 -24.47 -5.65 14.95
C ALA A 146 -25.71 -5.71 14.06
N ALA A 147 -26.71 -6.48 14.49
CA ALA A 147 -28.02 -6.56 13.86
C ALA A 147 -29.11 -6.70 14.91
N ALA A 148 -30.28 -6.11 14.65
CA ALA A 148 -31.45 -6.30 15.49
C ALA A 148 -32.31 -7.44 14.97
N ALA A 149 -32.79 -8.29 15.88
CA ALA A 149 -33.89 -9.21 15.59
C ALA A 149 -34.86 -9.16 16.77
N ALA A 150 -36.12 -8.84 16.48
CA ALA A 150 -37.13 -8.48 17.49
C ALA A 150 -36.61 -7.36 18.42
N LEU A 151 -36.72 -7.53 19.75
CA LEU A 151 -36.27 -6.57 20.76
C LEU A 151 -34.85 -6.84 21.28
N LYS A 152 -34.01 -7.49 20.47
CA LYS A 152 -32.63 -7.87 20.84
C LYS A 152 -31.63 -7.37 19.81
N ILE A 153 -30.48 -6.91 20.30
CA ILE A 153 -29.34 -6.51 19.46
C ILE A 153 -28.24 -7.54 19.61
N TYR A 154 -27.85 -8.13 18.50
CA TYR A 154 -26.82 -9.16 18.42
C TYR A 154 -25.53 -8.51 17.95
N VAL A 155 -24.44 -8.68 18.69
CA VAL A 155 -23.13 -8.13 18.40
C VAL A 155 -22.11 -9.26 18.27
N PHE A 156 -21.47 -9.36 17.11
CA PHE A 156 -20.46 -10.39 16.85
C PHE A 156 -19.08 -9.79 16.61
N GLY A 157 -18.08 -10.47 17.17
CA GLY A 157 -16.66 -10.20 16.94
C GLY A 157 -16.21 -8.79 17.31
N GLY A 158 -15.27 -8.24 16.54
CA GLY A 158 -14.65 -6.93 16.77
C GLY A 158 -13.22 -7.00 17.29
N LEU A 159 -12.61 -5.83 17.48
CA LEU A 159 -11.22 -5.65 17.88
C LEU A 159 -11.11 -4.89 19.20
N SER A 160 -10.22 -5.32 20.09
CA SER A 160 -9.76 -4.59 21.27
C SER A 160 -8.24 -4.39 21.24
N ASN A 161 -7.68 -3.82 22.31
CA ASN A 161 -6.23 -3.78 22.52
C ASN A 161 -5.66 -5.17 22.86
N GLU A 162 -6.51 -6.10 23.31
CA GLU A 162 -6.13 -7.45 23.74
C GLU A 162 -6.23 -8.49 22.61
N GLY A 163 -7.01 -8.22 21.56
CA GLY A 163 -7.09 -9.11 20.42
C GLY A 163 -8.35 -8.95 19.57
N ILE A 164 -8.70 -10.02 18.86
CA ILE A 164 -9.87 -10.11 17.98
C ILE A 164 -10.87 -11.06 18.63
N TYR A 165 -12.14 -10.64 18.72
CA TYR A 165 -13.18 -11.45 19.33
C TYR A 165 -13.88 -12.36 18.31
N SER A 166 -14.36 -13.51 18.79
CA SER A 166 -15.26 -14.44 18.09
C SER A 166 -16.60 -14.62 18.80
N CYS A 167 -16.86 -13.90 19.90
CA CYS A 167 -18.07 -14.10 20.71
C CYS A 167 -19.30 -13.41 20.12
N LEU A 168 -20.48 -13.98 20.38
CA LEU A 168 -21.79 -13.41 20.12
C LEU A 168 -22.41 -12.89 21.43
N ASN A 169 -22.51 -11.57 21.55
CA ASN A 169 -23.15 -10.89 22.68
C ASN A 169 -24.55 -10.43 22.28
N ILE A 170 -25.52 -10.57 23.18
CA ILE A 170 -26.89 -10.14 22.95
C ILE A 170 -27.29 -9.12 24.01
N LEU A 171 -27.70 -7.94 23.57
CA LEU A 171 -28.35 -6.96 24.42
C LEU A 171 -29.86 -7.13 24.27
N ASP A 172 -30.51 -7.52 25.37
CA ASP A 172 -31.95 -7.46 25.51
C ASP A 172 -32.37 -6.01 25.77
N THR A 173 -33.14 -5.42 24.85
CA THR A 173 -33.47 -3.99 24.90
C THR A 173 -34.61 -3.64 25.85
N GLU A 174 -35.35 -4.63 26.36
CA GLU A 174 -36.38 -4.41 27.38
C GLU A 174 -35.77 -4.37 28.78
N SER A 175 -34.86 -5.31 29.07
CA SER A 175 -34.21 -5.43 30.37
C SER A 175 -32.85 -4.71 30.47
N MET A 176 -32.31 -4.24 29.34
CA MET A 176 -30.94 -3.70 29.22
C MET A 176 -29.89 -4.67 29.78
N ARG A 177 -30.07 -5.97 29.50
CA ARG A 177 -29.18 -7.06 29.95
C ARG A 177 -28.37 -7.63 28.81
N TRP A 178 -27.06 -7.71 29.01
CA TRP A 178 -26.15 -8.44 28.15
C TRP A 178 -26.16 -9.93 28.49
N ASN A 179 -26.15 -10.77 27.46
CA ASN A 179 -25.95 -12.21 27.56
C ASN A 179 -24.91 -12.65 26.53
N VAL A 180 -23.97 -13.50 26.92
CA VAL A 180 -23.05 -14.19 26.02
C VAL A 180 -23.66 -15.54 25.68
N ILE A 181 -23.86 -15.81 24.39
CA ILE A 181 -24.42 -17.10 23.96
C ILE A 181 -23.32 -18.11 23.65
N SER A 182 -23.44 -19.29 24.24
CA SER A 182 -22.79 -20.52 23.78
C SER A 182 -23.68 -21.22 22.75
N ALA A 183 -23.60 -20.77 21.51
CA ALA A 183 -24.33 -21.36 20.39
C ALA A 183 -23.71 -22.67 19.91
N ALA A 184 -24.56 -23.58 19.43
CA ALA A 184 -24.14 -24.82 18.79
C ALA A 184 -23.82 -24.61 17.29
N GLY A 185 -23.22 -25.61 16.66
CA GLY A 185 -22.99 -25.63 15.20
C GLY A 185 -21.64 -25.05 14.75
N GLU A 186 -21.58 -24.61 13.50
CA GLU A 186 -20.33 -24.18 12.84
C GLU A 186 -19.92 -22.76 13.24
N TRP A 187 -19.26 -22.66 14.39
CA TRP A 187 -18.88 -21.39 14.98
C TRP A 187 -17.90 -20.58 14.10
N PRO A 188 -18.20 -19.31 13.78
CA PRO A 188 -17.29 -18.48 13.00
C PRO A 188 -16.03 -18.05 13.78
N CYS A 189 -14.87 -18.05 13.11
CA CYS A 189 -13.62 -17.61 13.73
C CYS A 189 -13.63 -16.14 14.20
N ALA A 190 -12.67 -15.79 15.05
CA ALA A 190 -12.45 -14.42 15.51
C ALA A 190 -12.21 -13.48 14.32
N ARG A 191 -12.97 -12.38 14.25
CA ARG A 191 -12.96 -11.49 13.09
C ARG A 191 -13.39 -10.07 13.43
N HIS A 192 -12.93 -9.12 12.62
CA HIS A 192 -13.39 -7.73 12.65
C HIS A 192 -13.73 -7.23 11.24
N SER A 193 -14.42 -6.09 11.15
CA SER A 193 -14.80 -5.46 9.88
C SER A 193 -15.55 -6.39 8.91
N HIS A 194 -16.30 -7.34 9.46
CA HIS A 194 -17.32 -8.13 8.77
C HIS A 194 -18.67 -7.39 8.85
N SER A 195 -19.68 -7.94 8.20
CA SER A 195 -21.05 -7.40 8.25
C SER A 195 -22.02 -8.44 8.78
N LEU A 196 -23.09 -7.97 9.43
CA LEU A 196 -24.16 -8.79 10.01
C LEU A 196 -25.50 -8.10 9.68
N VAL A 197 -26.45 -8.86 9.14
CA VAL A 197 -27.81 -8.37 8.85
C VAL A 197 -28.85 -9.38 9.34
N SER A 198 -30.06 -8.91 9.64
CA SER A 198 -31.18 -9.75 10.06
C SER A 198 -32.18 -9.96 8.93
N TYR A 199 -32.70 -11.17 8.81
CA TYR A 199 -33.83 -11.50 7.94
C TYR A 199 -34.76 -12.49 8.67
N GLY A 200 -35.91 -11.99 9.13
CA GLY A 200 -36.80 -12.76 10.00
C GLY A 200 -36.11 -13.12 11.33
N SER A 201 -36.12 -14.40 11.68
CA SER A 201 -35.45 -14.96 12.87
C SER A 201 -34.01 -15.41 12.61
N THR A 202 -33.42 -15.09 11.45
CA THR A 202 -32.08 -15.51 11.07
C THR A 202 -31.16 -14.29 10.90
N LEU A 203 -29.96 -14.36 11.46
CA LEU A 203 -28.90 -13.40 11.18
C LEU A 203 -27.97 -13.97 10.12
N PHE A 204 -27.49 -13.14 9.21
CA PHE A 204 -26.55 -13.52 8.17
C PHE A 204 -25.27 -12.72 8.30
N MET A 205 -24.13 -13.42 8.28
CA MET A 205 -22.81 -12.84 8.42
C MET A 205 -21.95 -13.17 7.21
N PHE A 206 -21.21 -12.18 6.70
CA PHE A 206 -20.27 -12.38 5.60
C PHE A 206 -18.90 -11.75 5.85
N GLY A 207 -17.86 -12.51 5.50
CA GLY A 207 -16.49 -12.02 5.35
C GLY A 207 -15.87 -11.45 6.62
N GLY A 208 -15.05 -10.40 6.45
CA GLY A 208 -14.25 -9.81 7.51
C GLY A 208 -12.76 -10.11 7.40
N HIS A 209 -12.03 -9.84 8.47
CA HIS A 209 -10.60 -10.10 8.58
C HIS A 209 -10.31 -10.80 9.91
N ASP A 210 -9.56 -11.91 9.86
CA ASP A 210 -9.23 -12.75 11.03
C ASP A 210 -7.93 -12.34 11.75
N GLY A 211 -7.27 -11.29 11.25
CA GLY A 211 -5.96 -10.82 11.71
C GLY A 211 -4.82 -11.18 10.76
N GLN A 212 -5.03 -12.18 9.89
CA GLN A 212 -4.05 -12.62 8.89
C GLN A 212 -4.52 -12.37 7.46
N ARG A 213 -5.79 -12.62 7.17
CA ARG A 213 -6.37 -12.56 5.82
C ARG A 213 -7.81 -12.05 5.81
N ALA A 214 -8.23 -11.60 4.63
CA ALA A 214 -9.64 -11.35 4.34
C ALA A 214 -10.41 -12.67 4.17
N LEU A 215 -11.69 -12.67 4.55
CA LEU A 215 -12.57 -13.84 4.54
C LEU A 215 -13.72 -13.66 3.53
N ASN A 216 -14.24 -14.76 3.00
CA ASN A 216 -15.46 -14.82 2.15
C ASN A 216 -16.44 -15.91 2.60
N ASP A 217 -16.30 -16.42 3.82
CA ASP A 217 -17.26 -17.36 4.38
C ASP A 217 -18.58 -16.65 4.68
N PHE A 218 -19.68 -17.40 4.52
CA PHE A 218 -21.04 -16.94 4.72
C PHE A 218 -21.70 -17.83 5.78
N TYR A 219 -22.25 -17.22 6.82
CA TYR A 219 -22.91 -17.93 7.91
C TYR A 219 -24.32 -17.42 8.12
N SER A 220 -25.16 -18.30 8.64
CA SER A 220 -26.41 -17.94 9.27
C SER A 220 -26.41 -18.33 10.74
N PHE A 221 -27.09 -17.53 11.55
CA PHE A 221 -27.38 -17.80 12.94
C PHE A 221 -28.88 -17.78 13.15
N ASP A 222 -29.44 -18.90 13.58
CA ASP A 222 -30.86 -18.98 13.91
C ASP A 222 -31.08 -18.50 15.35
N THR A 223 -31.86 -17.42 15.51
CA THR A 223 -32.13 -16.80 16.81
C THR A 223 -33.11 -17.59 17.68
N THR A 224 -33.79 -18.59 17.12
CA THR A 224 -34.72 -19.48 17.84
C THR A 224 -34.02 -20.74 18.34
N THR A 225 -33.21 -21.39 17.50
CA THR A 225 -32.45 -22.61 17.87
C THR A 225 -31.08 -22.30 18.48
N LEU A 226 -30.62 -21.06 18.39
CA LEU A 226 -29.32 -20.59 18.86
C LEU A 226 -28.16 -21.41 18.27
N SER A 227 -28.19 -21.61 16.96
CA SER A 227 -27.18 -22.38 16.23
C SER A 227 -26.61 -21.63 15.03
N TRP A 228 -25.29 -21.71 14.87
CA TRP A 228 -24.59 -21.26 13.67
C TRP A 228 -24.56 -22.34 12.60
N ASN A 229 -24.73 -21.93 11.35
CA ASN A 229 -24.59 -22.79 10.19
C ASN A 229 -23.70 -22.09 9.15
N LYS A 230 -22.77 -22.83 8.54
CA LYS A 230 -22.01 -22.32 7.41
C LYS A 230 -22.81 -22.55 6.13
N GLU A 231 -23.21 -21.46 5.51
CA GLU A 231 -24.13 -21.49 4.39
C GLU A 231 -23.47 -22.04 3.13
N ILE A 232 -24.13 -23.03 2.52
CA ILE A 232 -23.74 -23.58 1.22
C ILE A 232 -24.58 -22.89 0.15
N THR A 233 -23.92 -22.11 -0.69
CA THR A 233 -24.56 -21.34 -1.77
C THR A 233 -23.99 -21.72 -3.13
N SER A 234 -24.80 -21.62 -4.17
CA SER A 234 -24.39 -21.81 -5.56
C SER A 234 -24.06 -20.48 -6.24
N GLY A 235 -23.51 -20.53 -7.45
CA GLY A 235 -23.12 -19.34 -8.23
C GLY A 235 -21.80 -18.71 -7.80
N ARG A 236 -21.50 -17.52 -8.34
CA ARG A 236 -20.22 -16.84 -8.10
C ARG A 236 -20.24 -16.13 -6.74
N THR A 237 -19.67 -16.76 -5.72
CA THR A 237 -19.56 -16.17 -4.37
C THR A 237 -18.70 -14.90 -4.39
N PRO A 238 -19.03 -13.85 -3.61
CA PRO A 238 -18.17 -12.68 -3.48
C PRO A 238 -16.76 -13.03 -3.00
N SER A 239 -15.76 -12.33 -3.52
CA SER A 239 -14.36 -12.54 -3.15
C SER A 239 -14.07 -12.14 -1.69
N PRO A 240 -13.02 -12.71 -1.06
CA PRO A 240 -12.66 -12.41 0.33
C PRO A 240 -12.48 -10.92 0.56
N ARG A 241 -13.20 -10.37 1.55
CA ARG A 241 -13.20 -8.92 1.81
C ARG A 241 -13.61 -8.52 3.22
N PHE A 242 -13.19 -7.32 3.61
CA PHE A 242 -13.54 -6.66 4.88
C PHE A 242 -13.84 -5.17 4.67
N SER A 243 -14.49 -4.54 5.64
CA SER A 243 -14.96 -3.14 5.54
C SER A 243 -15.90 -2.89 4.35
N HIS A 244 -16.65 -3.93 3.95
CA HIS A 244 -17.68 -3.86 2.92
C HIS A 244 -19.02 -3.45 3.55
N CYS A 245 -19.98 -3.11 2.70
CA CYS A 245 -21.38 -2.92 3.05
C CYS A 245 -22.15 -4.21 2.81
N MET A 246 -23.09 -4.53 3.69
CA MET A 246 -24.05 -5.61 3.52
C MET A 246 -25.45 -5.09 3.81
N PHE A 247 -26.42 -5.49 3.00
CA PHE A 247 -27.81 -5.07 3.17
C PHE A 247 -28.76 -6.21 2.84
N ILE A 248 -29.98 -6.08 3.36
CA ILE A 248 -31.12 -6.95 3.06
C ILE A 248 -32.18 -6.12 2.35
N TYR A 249 -32.70 -6.61 1.24
CA TYR A 249 -33.84 -6.02 0.54
C TYR A 249 -34.74 -7.12 0.02
N LYS A 250 -36.00 -7.16 0.48
CA LYS A 250 -36.94 -8.26 0.22
C LYS A 250 -36.29 -9.62 0.52
N HIS A 251 -36.08 -10.45 -0.50
CA HIS A 251 -35.46 -11.78 -0.38
C HIS A 251 -33.99 -11.82 -0.81
N TYR A 252 -33.33 -10.67 -0.89
CA TYR A 252 -31.96 -10.53 -1.38
C TYR A 252 -31.01 -10.02 -0.32
N ILE A 253 -29.85 -10.66 -0.21
CA ILE A 253 -28.69 -10.12 0.50
C ILE A 253 -27.73 -9.53 -0.52
N GLY A 254 -27.36 -8.27 -0.33
CA GLY A 254 -26.39 -7.60 -1.18
C GLY A 254 -25.07 -7.34 -0.45
N ILE A 255 -23.96 -7.48 -1.16
CA ILE A 255 -22.60 -7.14 -0.69
C ILE A 255 -21.97 -6.15 -1.68
N LEU A 256 -21.50 -5.03 -1.13
CA LEU A 256 -20.97 -3.91 -1.89
C LEU A 256 -19.64 -3.41 -1.29
N GLY A 257 -18.67 -3.11 -2.14
CA GLY A 257 -17.41 -2.45 -1.72
C GLY A 257 -16.48 -3.30 -0.85
N GLY A 258 -15.68 -2.61 -0.03
CA GLY A 258 -14.70 -3.21 0.87
C GLY A 258 -13.31 -3.42 0.28
N CYS A 259 -12.42 -4.00 1.08
CA CYS A 259 -11.03 -4.31 0.72
C CYS A 259 -10.79 -5.82 0.68
N PRO A 260 -9.96 -6.34 -0.23
CA PRO A 260 -9.14 -5.62 -1.20
C PRO A 260 -9.95 -5.03 -2.36
N ILE A 261 -9.55 -3.84 -2.82
CA ILE A 261 -10.10 -3.18 -4.01
C ILE A 261 -9.61 -3.93 -5.25
N ARG A 262 -10.50 -4.25 -6.18
CA ARG A 262 -10.18 -4.95 -7.45
C ARG A 262 -10.62 -4.11 -8.66
N GLU A 263 -10.16 -4.47 -9.85
CA GLU A 263 -10.48 -3.77 -11.10
C GLU A 263 -12.00 -3.75 -11.40
N ASN A 264 -12.76 -4.77 -10.95
CA ASN A 264 -14.21 -4.86 -11.11
C ASN A 264 -15.00 -4.29 -9.91
N ASN A 265 -14.62 -3.11 -9.41
CA ASN A 265 -15.34 -2.43 -8.32
C ASN A 265 -16.74 -1.90 -8.71
N GLN A 266 -17.21 -2.21 -9.93
CA GLN A 266 -18.49 -1.79 -10.46
C GLN A 266 -19.62 -2.80 -10.21
N GLU A 267 -19.38 -3.91 -9.52
CA GLU A 267 -20.39 -4.96 -9.31
C GLU A 267 -20.95 -4.98 -7.88
N ILE A 268 -22.24 -5.27 -7.75
CA ILE A 268 -22.87 -5.71 -6.50
C ILE A 268 -23.09 -7.21 -6.56
N ALA A 269 -22.64 -7.93 -5.52
CA ALA A 269 -22.93 -9.34 -5.35
C ALA A 269 -24.27 -9.49 -4.61
N LEU A 270 -25.19 -10.27 -5.17
CA LEU A 270 -26.54 -10.45 -4.67
C LEU A 270 -26.83 -11.93 -4.48
N LEU A 271 -27.32 -12.31 -3.30
CA LEU A 271 -27.77 -13.65 -2.99
C LEU A 271 -29.28 -13.66 -2.92
N HIS A 272 -29.92 -14.49 -3.75
CA HIS A 272 -31.34 -14.76 -3.58
C HIS A 272 -31.52 -15.79 -2.45
N LEU A 273 -32.13 -15.40 -1.33
CA LEU A 273 -32.21 -16.23 -0.11
C LEU A 273 -32.98 -17.54 -0.31
N LYS A 274 -34.08 -17.52 -1.08
CA LYS A 274 -34.86 -18.73 -1.40
C LYS A 274 -34.09 -19.75 -2.24
N HIS A 275 -33.42 -19.30 -3.29
CA HIS A 275 -32.69 -20.15 -4.24
C HIS A 275 -31.24 -20.42 -3.83
N ARG A 276 -30.72 -19.72 -2.81
CA ARG A 276 -29.34 -19.81 -2.30
C ARG A 276 -28.28 -19.64 -3.39
N VAL A 277 -28.56 -18.81 -4.39
CA VAL A 277 -27.67 -18.56 -5.54
C VAL A 277 -27.16 -17.12 -5.56
N TRP A 278 -25.83 -16.96 -5.71
CA TRP A 278 -25.19 -15.68 -5.93
C TRP A 278 -25.19 -15.30 -7.41
N PHE A 279 -25.55 -14.05 -7.69
CA PHE A 279 -25.40 -13.40 -8.99
C PHE A 279 -24.80 -12.00 -8.82
N HIS A 280 -24.23 -11.46 -9.90
CA HIS A 280 -23.56 -10.15 -9.87
C HIS A 280 -24.25 -9.22 -10.84
N VAL A 281 -24.47 -7.98 -10.41
CA VAL A 281 -25.07 -6.93 -11.23
C VAL A 281 -24.09 -5.79 -11.36
N SER A 282 -23.81 -5.38 -12.60
CA SER A 282 -22.91 -4.27 -12.90
C SER A 282 -23.63 -2.93 -12.79
N ILE A 283 -22.99 -2.01 -12.08
CA ILE A 283 -23.36 -0.61 -11.87
C ILE A 283 -22.17 0.24 -12.32
N PRO A 284 -22.11 0.67 -13.59
CA PRO A 284 -20.94 1.32 -14.18
C PRO A 284 -20.44 2.56 -13.40
N ALA A 285 -21.35 3.38 -12.87
CA ALA A 285 -20.99 4.59 -12.10
C ALA A 285 -20.50 4.31 -10.66
N LEU A 286 -20.60 3.07 -10.18
CA LEU A 286 -20.05 2.65 -8.88
C LEU A 286 -18.51 2.69 -8.86
N GLY A 287 -17.84 2.61 -10.01
CA GLY A 287 -16.37 2.64 -10.10
C GLY A 287 -15.73 3.93 -9.55
N GLN A 288 -16.52 5.00 -9.38
CA GLN A 288 -16.09 6.25 -8.77
C GLN A 288 -16.14 6.21 -7.22
N CYS A 289 -16.85 5.24 -6.65
CA CYS A 289 -17.18 5.10 -5.24
C CYS A 289 -16.64 3.77 -4.66
N LEU A 290 -15.56 3.84 -3.87
CA LEU A 290 -14.88 2.64 -3.34
C LEU A 290 -15.73 1.83 -2.34
N CYS A 291 -16.70 2.48 -1.69
CA CYS A 291 -17.58 1.89 -0.68
C CYS A 291 -16.82 1.18 0.47
N VAL A 292 -15.60 1.62 0.79
CA VAL A 292 -14.76 1.05 1.85
C VAL A 292 -15.07 1.77 3.16
N ARG A 293 -15.50 1.02 4.19
CA ARG A 293 -15.97 1.58 5.47
C ARG A 293 -17.11 2.60 5.31
N SER A 294 -17.90 2.44 4.25
CA SER A 294 -19.14 3.17 4.05
C SER A 294 -20.23 2.57 4.93
N SER A 295 -21.27 3.36 5.17
CA SER A 295 -22.51 2.86 5.73
C SER A 295 -23.53 2.67 4.61
N SER A 296 -24.28 1.58 4.66
CA SER A 296 -25.36 1.29 3.71
C SER A 296 -26.67 1.07 4.46
N VAL A 297 -27.72 1.73 4.00
CA VAL A 297 -29.06 1.63 4.61
C VAL A 297 -30.07 1.47 3.49
N VAL A 298 -30.98 0.52 3.64
CA VAL A 298 -32.13 0.36 2.74
C VAL A 298 -33.29 1.16 3.29
N THR A 299 -33.84 2.06 2.48
CA THR A 299 -35.06 2.82 2.80
C THR A 299 -36.04 2.70 1.64
N ASP A 300 -37.20 2.12 1.90
CA ASP A 300 -38.17 1.71 0.88
C ASP A 300 -37.52 0.81 -0.20
N ASP A 301 -37.40 1.29 -1.44
CA ASP A 301 -36.76 0.59 -2.56
C ASP A 301 -35.36 1.11 -2.90
N ASP A 302 -34.79 2.01 -2.09
CA ASP A 302 -33.44 2.55 -2.31
C ASP A 302 -32.42 2.00 -1.32
N LEU A 303 -31.24 1.66 -1.84
CA LEU A 303 -30.03 1.52 -1.06
C LEU A 303 -29.28 2.86 -1.02
N VAL A 304 -29.26 3.49 0.14
CA VAL A 304 -28.48 4.70 0.42
C VAL A 304 -27.10 4.29 0.93
N VAL A 305 -26.04 4.78 0.28
CA VAL A 305 -24.65 4.54 0.66
C VAL A 305 -23.98 5.88 0.96
N ILE A 306 -23.41 6.00 2.15
CA ILE A 306 -22.86 7.26 2.65
C ILE A 306 -21.49 7.09 3.31
N GLY A 307 -20.65 8.09 3.07
CA GLY A 307 -19.28 8.15 3.56
C GLY A 307 -18.44 6.96 3.16
N GLY A 308 -17.43 6.65 3.95
CA GLY A 308 -16.39 5.72 3.54
C GLY A 308 -15.48 6.31 2.47
N GLY A 309 -14.67 5.46 1.88
CA GLY A 309 -13.63 5.82 0.92
C GLY A 309 -12.29 5.22 1.29
N ALA A 310 -11.22 5.70 0.68
CA ALA A 310 -9.88 5.23 0.95
C ALA A 310 -8.94 6.40 1.18
N SER A 311 -8.07 6.24 2.17
CA SER A 311 -6.84 7.01 2.24
C SER A 311 -5.77 6.17 1.55
N CYS A 312 -5.29 6.64 0.41
CA CYS A 312 -4.12 6.06 -0.20
C CYS A 312 -2.94 7.00 0.02
N TYR A 313 -1.84 6.42 0.47
CA TYR A 313 -0.57 7.14 0.57
C TYR A 313 -0.12 7.73 -0.78
N ALA A 314 -0.66 7.27 -1.91
CA ALA A 314 -0.30 7.73 -3.24
C ALA A 314 -1.29 8.72 -3.88
N PHE A 315 -2.51 8.86 -3.35
CA PHE A 315 -3.58 9.61 -4.02
C PHE A 315 -4.39 10.48 -3.06
N GLY A 316 -3.89 10.65 -1.83
CA GLY A 316 -4.58 11.35 -0.76
C GLY A 316 -5.79 10.58 -0.22
N THR A 317 -6.63 11.32 0.48
CA THR A 317 -7.86 10.83 1.06
C THR A 317 -9.01 11.09 0.10
N LYS A 318 -9.57 10.02 -0.46
CA LYS A 318 -10.76 10.08 -1.30
C LYS A 318 -11.95 9.59 -0.48
N PHE A 319 -12.92 10.47 -0.25
CA PHE A 319 -14.21 10.10 0.29
C PHE A 319 -15.18 9.72 -0.83
N CYS A 320 -16.11 8.84 -0.50
CA CYS A 320 -17.21 8.49 -1.38
C CYS A 320 -18.31 9.55 -1.32
N GLN A 321 -18.81 9.97 -2.48
CA GLN A 321 -20.01 10.80 -2.53
C GLN A 321 -21.21 9.99 -2.00
N PRO A 322 -22.17 10.64 -1.32
CA PRO A 322 -23.46 10.04 -1.00
C PRO A 322 -24.16 9.58 -2.29
N VAL A 323 -24.53 8.31 -2.36
CA VAL A 323 -25.21 7.75 -3.53
C VAL A 323 -26.45 6.96 -3.10
N LYS A 324 -27.38 6.87 -4.01
CA LYS A 324 -28.60 6.07 -3.92
C LYS A 324 -28.63 5.10 -5.10
N ILE A 325 -28.86 3.83 -4.81
CA ILE A 325 -29.04 2.77 -5.81
C ILE A 325 -30.47 2.29 -5.73
N ASP A 326 -31.14 2.28 -6.87
CA ASP A 326 -32.53 1.87 -6.97
C ASP A 326 -32.62 0.34 -7.08
N LEU A 327 -33.33 -0.28 -6.14
CA LEU A 327 -33.49 -1.73 -6.03
C LEU A 327 -34.83 -2.24 -6.58
N HIS A 328 -35.75 -1.38 -7.06
CA HIS A 328 -37.10 -1.83 -7.45
C HIS A 328 -37.09 -2.87 -8.58
N LEU A 329 -36.12 -2.80 -9.51
CA LEU A 329 -35.98 -3.74 -10.63
C LEU A 329 -35.25 -5.03 -10.25
N LEU A 330 -34.80 -5.19 -9.00
CA LEU A 330 -33.94 -6.31 -8.62
C LEU A 330 -34.59 -7.67 -8.90
N GLU A 331 -35.89 -7.81 -8.65
CA GLU A 331 -36.65 -9.02 -8.94
C GLU A 331 -36.65 -9.34 -10.45
N SER A 332 -36.87 -8.32 -11.29
CA SER A 332 -36.87 -8.48 -12.74
C SER A 332 -35.48 -8.82 -13.28
N VAL A 333 -34.43 -8.22 -12.69
CA VAL A 333 -33.03 -8.51 -13.02
C VAL A 333 -32.68 -9.94 -12.63
N PHE A 334 -33.12 -10.41 -11.46
CA PHE A 334 -32.92 -11.80 -11.04
C PHE A 334 -33.63 -12.76 -11.99
N GLU A 335 -34.91 -12.56 -12.30
CA GLU A 335 -35.67 -13.40 -13.23
C GLU A 335 -35.00 -13.49 -14.61
N LEU A 336 -34.50 -12.36 -15.13
CA LEU A 336 -33.74 -12.32 -16.39
C LEU A 336 -32.42 -13.09 -16.31
N ALA A 337 -31.67 -12.95 -15.20
CA ALA A 337 -30.40 -13.62 -15.00
C ALA A 337 -30.57 -15.13 -14.76
N TYR A 338 -31.58 -15.50 -13.98
CA TYR A 338 -31.89 -16.87 -13.61
C TYR A 338 -32.47 -17.66 -14.79
N LYS A 339 -33.45 -17.11 -15.52
CA LYS A 339 -34.01 -17.74 -16.75
C LYS A 339 -32.98 -17.93 -17.87
N LYS A 340 -32.00 -17.03 -17.98
CA LYS A 340 -30.88 -17.20 -18.93
C LYS A 340 -30.04 -18.44 -18.62
N ASN A 341 -29.87 -18.76 -17.34
CA ASN A 341 -29.15 -19.96 -16.91
C ASN A 341 -30.03 -21.21 -17.02
N ASP A 342 -31.34 -21.15 -16.75
CA ASP A 342 -32.25 -22.30 -16.93
C ASP A 342 -32.35 -22.76 -18.39
N ASN A 343 -32.33 -21.82 -19.36
CA ASN A 343 -32.29 -22.18 -20.78
C ASN A 343 -30.94 -22.78 -21.22
N ALA A 344 -29.86 -22.57 -20.45
CA ALA A 344 -28.59 -23.25 -20.68
C ALA A 344 -28.60 -24.66 -20.07
N VAL A 345 -29.32 -24.86 -18.96
CA VAL A 345 -29.48 -26.16 -18.28
C VAL A 345 -30.27 -27.16 -19.13
N GLN A 346 -31.25 -26.73 -19.94
CA GLN A 346 -31.92 -27.65 -20.89
C GLN A 346 -31.04 -28.14 -22.06
N SER A 347 -29.88 -27.51 -22.30
CA SER A 347 -28.89 -28.02 -23.27
C SER A 347 -27.79 -28.88 -22.65
N TRP A 348 -27.67 -28.90 -21.32
CA TRP A 348 -26.62 -29.62 -20.61
C TRP A 348 -26.95 -31.09 -20.31
N ASP A 349 -28.21 -31.49 -20.45
CA ASP A 349 -28.64 -32.89 -20.24
C ASP A 349 -28.56 -33.79 -21.50
N ALA A 350 -28.11 -33.28 -22.65
CA ALA A 350 -27.99 -34.07 -23.89
C ALA A 350 -26.53 -34.41 -24.30
N THR A 351 -25.53 -34.05 -23.49
CA THR A 351 -24.11 -34.28 -23.87
C THR A 351 -23.25 -34.77 -22.70
N TYR A 352 -23.84 -35.54 -21.79
CA TYR A 352 -23.08 -36.34 -20.83
C TYR A 352 -22.87 -37.76 -21.33
N THR A 353 -22.28 -37.90 -22.53
CA THR A 353 -21.58 -39.12 -22.91
C THR A 353 -20.61 -38.80 -24.05
N MET A 354 -19.32 -39.07 -23.80
CA MET A 354 -18.20 -39.15 -24.74
C MET A 354 -17.20 -37.98 -24.79
N ASP A 355 -15.94 -38.40 -24.61
CA ASP A 355 -14.65 -37.82 -24.99
C ASP A 355 -14.09 -36.59 -24.26
N LEU A 356 -13.41 -36.93 -23.15
CA LEU A 356 -12.16 -36.28 -22.74
C LEU A 356 -11.02 -36.74 -23.66
N LYS A 357 -10.84 -36.05 -24.79
CA LYS A 357 -9.55 -35.88 -25.50
C LYS A 357 -9.74 -34.97 -26.72
N GLU A 358 -8.78 -34.06 -26.90
CA GLU A 358 -8.52 -33.22 -28.07
C GLU A 358 -9.21 -31.83 -28.19
N ARG A 359 -8.31 -30.84 -28.37
CA ARG A 359 -8.45 -29.51 -29.01
C ARG A 359 -8.52 -28.27 -28.10
N GLU A 360 -7.35 -27.86 -27.63
CA GLU A 360 -6.92 -26.45 -27.75
C GLU A 360 -5.92 -26.35 -28.92
N GLN A 361 -6.45 -26.12 -30.13
CA GLN A 361 -5.71 -25.58 -31.27
C GLN A 361 -6.62 -24.58 -31.99
N ASN A 362 -6.41 -23.29 -31.74
CA ASN A 362 -6.22 -22.23 -32.76
C ASN A 362 -6.59 -20.85 -32.21
N GLY A 363 -5.57 -20.00 -32.09
CA GLY A 363 -5.73 -18.59 -31.76
C GLY A 363 -4.40 -17.86 -31.63
N THR A 364 -3.47 -18.08 -32.56
CA THR A 364 -2.15 -17.45 -32.57
C THR A 364 -2.13 -16.30 -33.56
N PHE A 365 -1.78 -15.08 -33.10
CA PHE A 365 -0.95 -14.19 -33.91
C PHE A 365 -0.15 -13.17 -33.08
N ILE A 366 1.15 -13.15 -33.41
CA ILE A 366 2.18 -12.09 -33.34
C ILE A 366 2.65 -11.61 -31.95
N SER A 367 3.74 -12.21 -31.46
CA SER A 367 4.94 -11.45 -31.00
C SER A 367 6.11 -12.33 -30.51
N HIS A 368 5.99 -13.67 -30.45
CA HIS A 368 6.98 -14.52 -29.78
C HIS A 368 8.03 -15.26 -30.64
N LYS A 369 8.22 -14.91 -31.91
CA LYS A 369 9.15 -15.66 -32.79
C LYS A 369 10.56 -15.07 -32.99
N VAL A 370 10.96 -14.08 -32.17
CA VAL A 370 12.34 -13.56 -32.16
C VAL A 370 13.09 -13.86 -30.85
N LYS A 371 12.38 -14.32 -29.81
CA LYS A 371 13.00 -14.60 -28.50
C LYS A 371 13.33 -16.08 -28.28
N SER A 372 12.65 -17.01 -28.98
CA SER A 372 12.80 -18.46 -28.74
C SER A 372 13.92 -19.15 -29.53
N MET A 373 14.73 -18.42 -30.31
CA MET A 373 15.94 -18.96 -30.95
C MET A 373 17.24 -18.57 -30.23
N VAL A 374 17.16 -17.68 -29.23
CA VAL A 374 18.33 -17.22 -28.46
C VAL A 374 18.51 -18.04 -27.17
N ASP A 375 17.43 -18.62 -26.62
CA ASP A 375 17.48 -19.36 -25.36
C ASP A 375 17.69 -20.88 -25.53
N ALA A 376 17.68 -21.40 -26.77
CA ALA A 376 17.86 -22.82 -27.07
C ALA A 376 19.31 -23.22 -27.43
N ALA A 377 20.27 -22.28 -27.43
CA ALA A 377 21.67 -22.52 -27.79
C ALA A 377 22.69 -22.23 -26.67
N THR A 378 22.24 -21.94 -25.45
CA THR A 378 23.12 -21.69 -24.29
C THR A 378 23.16 -22.84 -23.27
N ASN A 379 22.35 -23.88 -23.46
CA ASN A 379 22.45 -25.13 -22.73
C ASN A 379 22.91 -26.24 -23.68
N GLY A 380 24.22 -26.32 -23.90
CA GLY A 380 24.80 -27.42 -24.67
C GLY A 380 26.31 -27.27 -24.92
N ILE A 381 27.07 -28.12 -24.23
CA ILE A 381 28.45 -28.54 -24.54
C ILE A 381 29.57 -27.59 -24.05
N ALA A 382 30.01 -27.86 -22.81
CA ALA A 382 31.37 -27.60 -22.37
C ALA A 382 32.35 -28.43 -23.22
N GLY A 383 33.34 -27.79 -23.85
CA GLY A 383 34.44 -28.52 -24.51
C GLY A 383 35.10 -27.87 -25.75
N SER A 384 35.19 -26.54 -25.86
CA SER A 384 35.98 -25.92 -26.93
C SER A 384 36.59 -24.60 -26.48
N ASP A 385 37.86 -24.39 -26.83
CA ASP A 385 38.67 -23.24 -26.39
C ASP A 385 38.05 -21.89 -26.82
N PRO A 386 38.04 -20.86 -25.95
CA PRO A 386 37.52 -19.54 -26.28
C PRO A 386 38.39 -18.87 -27.35
N LEU A 387 37.77 -18.16 -28.32
CA LEU A 387 38.45 -17.55 -29.46
C LEU A 387 38.37 -16.02 -29.43
N VAL A 388 39.37 -15.37 -30.04
CA VAL A 388 39.40 -13.94 -30.37
C VAL A 388 39.71 -13.76 -31.86
N PHE A 389 39.09 -12.77 -32.49
CA PHE A 389 39.37 -12.32 -33.84
C PHE A 389 40.26 -11.07 -33.79
N GLN A 390 41.46 -11.17 -34.33
CA GLN A 390 42.49 -10.14 -34.31
C GLN A 390 42.51 -9.37 -35.64
N LEU A 391 42.51 -8.05 -35.59
CA LEU A 391 42.58 -7.19 -36.79
C LEU A 391 43.24 -5.84 -36.49
N GLU A 392 43.68 -5.13 -37.52
CA GLU A 392 44.33 -3.82 -37.37
C GLU A 392 43.42 -2.75 -36.78
N LYS A 393 43.95 -1.93 -35.87
CA LYS A 393 43.21 -0.92 -35.12
C LYS A 393 42.42 0.06 -35.99
N LYS A 394 42.89 0.35 -37.21
CA LYS A 394 42.19 1.23 -38.18
C LYS A 394 40.81 0.69 -38.58
N TYR A 395 40.61 -0.63 -38.58
CA TYR A 395 39.33 -1.26 -38.90
C TYR A 395 38.47 -1.59 -37.67
N ALA A 396 38.99 -1.38 -36.45
CA ALA A 396 38.41 -1.87 -35.22
C ALA A 396 36.99 -1.34 -34.91
N LYS A 397 36.70 -0.08 -35.25
CA LYS A 397 35.37 0.49 -35.00
C LYS A 397 34.31 -0.18 -35.89
N LEU A 398 34.57 -0.26 -37.19
CA LEU A 398 33.67 -0.87 -38.16
C LEU A 398 33.49 -2.37 -37.89
N ALA A 399 34.58 -3.10 -37.62
CA ALA A 399 34.51 -4.51 -37.27
C ALA A 399 33.69 -4.76 -35.99
N LYS A 400 33.88 -3.93 -34.95
CA LYS A 400 33.10 -4.03 -33.70
C LYS A 400 31.61 -3.82 -33.94
N ASP A 401 31.25 -2.83 -34.75
CA ASP A 401 29.85 -2.50 -35.02
C ASP A 401 29.17 -3.63 -35.81
N ILE A 402 29.85 -4.22 -36.80
CA ILE A 402 29.37 -5.40 -37.54
C ILE A 402 29.22 -6.61 -36.61
N LEU A 403 30.28 -6.98 -35.87
CA LEU A 403 30.26 -8.13 -34.96
C LEU A 403 29.15 -7.99 -33.90
N LYS A 404 28.91 -6.78 -33.39
CA LYS A 404 27.85 -6.52 -32.42
C LYS A 404 26.45 -6.60 -33.06
N LYS A 405 26.28 -6.08 -34.28
CA LYS A 405 25.00 -6.09 -35.00
C LYS A 405 24.50 -7.51 -35.28
N PHE A 406 25.39 -8.42 -35.67
CA PHE A 406 25.04 -9.81 -36.02
C PHE A 406 25.16 -10.78 -34.82
N GLY A 407 25.39 -10.29 -33.61
CA GLY A 407 25.50 -11.13 -32.40
C GLY A 407 26.75 -12.02 -32.38
N TRP A 408 27.77 -11.70 -33.17
CA TRP A 408 29.02 -12.44 -33.28
C TRP A 408 30.07 -12.04 -32.24
N LEU A 409 29.92 -10.87 -31.63
CA LEU A 409 30.76 -10.40 -30.53
C LEU A 409 30.30 -10.99 -29.19
N ASP A 410 31.22 -11.63 -28.47
CA ASP A 410 30.98 -12.11 -27.11
C ASP A 410 31.08 -10.96 -26.11
N LEU A 411 29.93 -10.44 -25.70
CA LEU A 411 29.81 -9.30 -24.79
C LEU A 411 30.21 -9.60 -23.34
N ALA A 412 30.35 -10.88 -22.95
CA ALA A 412 30.79 -11.25 -21.61
C ALA A 412 32.30 -11.07 -21.42
N ARG A 413 33.08 -10.97 -22.51
CA ARG A 413 34.54 -10.79 -22.50
C ARG A 413 34.93 -9.40 -23.00
N LYS A 414 36.02 -8.84 -22.45
CA LYS A 414 36.53 -7.51 -22.85
C LYS A 414 37.34 -7.59 -24.14
N VAL A 415 37.07 -6.66 -25.06
CA VAL A 415 37.93 -6.35 -26.22
C VAL A 415 39.28 -5.86 -25.70
N ARG A 416 40.36 -6.36 -26.30
CA ARG A 416 41.74 -6.05 -25.92
C ARG A 416 42.49 -5.42 -27.08
N VAL A 417 43.59 -4.75 -26.77
CA VAL A 417 44.54 -4.23 -27.76
C VAL A 417 45.89 -4.90 -27.51
N SER A 418 46.62 -5.24 -28.56
CA SER A 418 47.98 -5.82 -28.46
C SER A 418 48.96 -4.83 -27.83
N GLN A 419 50.09 -5.33 -27.32
CA GLN A 419 51.07 -4.54 -26.57
C GLN A 419 51.72 -3.42 -27.39
N ASP A 420 51.85 -3.61 -28.70
CA ASP A 420 52.31 -2.62 -29.69
C ASP A 420 51.23 -1.58 -30.07
N ASN A 421 50.00 -1.74 -29.58
CA ASN A 421 48.85 -0.87 -29.82
C ASN A 421 48.38 -0.80 -31.29
N VAL A 422 48.83 -1.76 -32.12
CA VAL A 422 48.56 -1.85 -33.57
C VAL A 422 47.35 -2.73 -33.87
N LEU A 423 47.14 -3.81 -33.10
CA LEU A 423 46.10 -4.81 -33.35
C LEU A 423 45.06 -4.81 -32.23
N VAL A 424 43.80 -5.08 -32.58
CA VAL A 424 42.67 -5.18 -31.65
C VAL A 424 42.13 -6.61 -31.68
N LEU A 425 41.90 -7.17 -30.49
CA LEU A 425 41.47 -8.55 -30.25
C LEU A 425 40.01 -8.53 -29.79
N PHE A 426 39.10 -8.97 -30.67
CA PHE A 426 37.67 -9.05 -30.38
C PHE A 426 37.30 -10.47 -29.92
N PRO A 427 36.71 -10.64 -28.72
CA PRO A 427 36.17 -11.93 -28.32
C PRO A 427 34.94 -12.24 -29.17
N VAL A 428 34.98 -13.37 -29.88
CA VAL A 428 33.95 -13.74 -30.86
C VAL A 428 33.29 -15.07 -30.52
N SER A 429 32.05 -15.22 -30.98
CA SER A 429 31.29 -16.47 -30.90
C SER A 429 31.86 -17.53 -31.85
N ARG A 430 31.64 -18.80 -31.52
CA ARG A 430 32.04 -19.92 -32.38
C ARG A 430 31.29 -19.94 -33.71
N ASN A 431 30.01 -19.54 -33.70
CA ASN A 431 29.19 -19.46 -34.91
C ASN A 431 29.83 -18.56 -35.97
N PHE A 432 30.43 -17.44 -35.55
CA PHE A 432 31.14 -16.54 -36.45
C PHE A 432 32.41 -17.18 -37.03
N HIS A 433 33.21 -17.85 -36.21
CA HIS A 433 34.40 -18.58 -36.67
C HIS A 433 34.01 -19.61 -37.74
N THR A 434 33.00 -20.45 -37.49
CA THR A 434 32.53 -21.45 -38.47
C THR A 434 32.06 -20.81 -39.77
N LEU A 435 31.32 -19.69 -39.71
CA LEU A 435 30.84 -18.98 -40.91
C LEU A 435 31.98 -18.43 -41.78
N VAL A 436 33.03 -17.88 -41.18
CA VAL A 436 34.17 -17.31 -41.91
C VAL A 436 35.06 -18.42 -42.50
N THR A 437 35.30 -19.50 -41.75
CA THR A 437 36.09 -20.64 -42.23
C THR A 437 35.38 -21.38 -43.38
N ASP A 438 34.06 -21.55 -43.32
CA ASP A 438 33.27 -22.24 -44.35
C ASP A 438 33.18 -21.44 -45.68
N GLN A 439 33.23 -20.11 -45.60
CA GLN A 439 33.34 -19.24 -46.79
C GLN A 439 34.74 -19.29 -47.42
N HIS A 440 35.81 -19.32 -46.62
CA HIS A 440 37.18 -19.45 -47.13
C HIS A 440 37.40 -20.80 -47.84
N SER A 441 36.74 -21.88 -47.40
CA SER A 441 36.75 -23.17 -48.12
C SER A 441 35.98 -23.15 -49.45
N LYS A 442 34.96 -22.29 -49.61
CA LYS A 442 34.20 -22.14 -50.88
C LYS A 442 34.87 -21.21 -51.89
N LEU A 443 35.72 -20.29 -51.44
CA LEU A 443 36.49 -19.37 -52.29
C LEU A 443 37.77 -20.01 -52.87
N LEU A 444 38.25 -21.12 -52.31
CA LEU A 444 39.41 -21.87 -52.83
C LEU A 444 39.06 -22.84 -53.96
N ASP A 445 37.77 -23.07 -54.25
CA ASP A 445 37.29 -23.95 -55.33
C ASP A 445 36.91 -23.20 -56.61
N ASP A 446 36.96 -21.86 -56.64
CA ASP A 446 36.51 -21.05 -57.78
C ASP A 446 37.57 -20.01 -58.21
N ASP A 447 38.68 -20.53 -58.74
CA ASP A 447 39.85 -19.78 -59.20
C ASP A 447 39.63 -19.21 -60.62
N SER A 448 38.51 -18.49 -60.85
CA SER A 448 38.19 -17.94 -62.18
C SER A 448 37.37 -16.65 -62.24
N CYS A 449 37.80 -15.56 -61.58
CA CYS A 449 37.63 -14.22 -62.20
C CYS A 449 38.44 -13.11 -61.49
N ILE A 450 39.41 -12.55 -62.21
CA ILE A 450 40.13 -11.34 -61.80
C ILE A 450 39.37 -10.09 -62.24
N SER A 451 39.32 -9.12 -61.32
CA SER A 451 39.17 -7.66 -61.51
C SER A 451 37.81 -7.08 -61.89
N LYS A 452 37.20 -6.36 -60.93
CA LYS A 452 36.74 -4.99 -61.14
C LYS A 452 36.85 -4.23 -59.82
N GLY A 453 37.69 -3.20 -59.82
CA GLY A 453 38.07 -2.47 -58.62
C GLY A 453 36.92 -1.68 -58.00
N LEU A 454 36.97 -1.57 -56.68
CA LEU A 454 36.53 -0.35 -55.99
C LEU A 454 37.74 0.24 -55.26
N LEU A 455 38.31 1.26 -55.89
CA LEU A 455 39.03 2.31 -55.20
C LEU A 455 38.08 2.98 -54.18
N GLY A 456 38.61 3.24 -52.98
CA GLY A 456 38.21 4.33 -52.10
C GLY A 456 36.80 4.27 -51.53
N CYS A 457 36.64 3.64 -50.36
CA CYS A 457 35.45 3.87 -49.53
C CYS A 457 35.81 4.89 -48.42
N PRO A 458 35.25 6.11 -48.43
CA PRO A 458 35.55 7.13 -47.43
C PRO A 458 34.90 6.79 -46.09
N GLU A 459 35.66 6.93 -45.00
CA GLU A 459 35.31 6.59 -43.60
C GLU A 459 34.07 7.28 -43.00
N LYS A 460 33.22 7.95 -43.79
CA LYS A 460 32.06 8.69 -43.28
C LYS A 460 30.85 8.57 -44.21
N LYS A 461 30.27 7.37 -44.33
CA LYS A 461 28.84 7.15 -44.67
C LYS A 461 28.51 5.66 -44.66
N LEU A 462 28.25 5.10 -43.48
CA LEU A 462 27.48 3.86 -43.30
C LEU A 462 26.92 3.85 -41.88
N ILE A 463 26.14 4.89 -41.58
CA ILE A 463 25.15 4.89 -40.50
C ILE A 463 23.84 5.21 -41.21
N GLY A 464 23.04 4.18 -41.44
CA GLY A 464 21.74 4.24 -42.11
C GLY A 464 21.55 3.08 -43.10
N ASP A 465 20.73 2.11 -42.71
CA ASP A 465 20.11 1.02 -43.48
C ASP A 465 20.94 -0.24 -43.87
N SER A 466 20.49 -1.37 -43.27
CA SER A 466 20.51 -2.76 -43.75
C SER A 466 21.71 -3.33 -44.55
N ILE A 467 22.93 -3.30 -44.00
CA ILE A 467 24.00 -4.25 -44.43
C ILE A 467 23.49 -5.70 -44.34
N ALA A 468 23.56 -6.45 -45.45
CA ALA A 468 23.18 -7.85 -45.53
C ALA A 468 24.27 -8.79 -44.97
N LEU A 469 23.91 -10.03 -44.62
CA LEU A 469 24.83 -11.01 -44.00
C LEU A 469 26.08 -11.27 -44.87
N HIS A 470 25.93 -11.35 -46.19
CA HIS A 470 27.03 -11.65 -47.12
C HIS A 470 28.02 -10.48 -47.24
N GLU A 471 27.52 -9.25 -47.40
CA GLU A 471 28.32 -8.02 -47.42
C GLU A 471 29.11 -7.84 -46.13
N ALA A 472 28.49 -8.15 -44.97
CA ALA A 472 29.16 -8.09 -43.68
C ALA A 472 30.36 -9.05 -43.57
N LEU A 473 30.23 -10.25 -44.15
CA LEU A 473 31.31 -11.25 -44.15
C LEU A 473 32.43 -10.91 -45.14
N GLU A 474 32.09 -10.36 -46.32
CA GLU A 474 33.10 -9.86 -47.28
C GLU A 474 33.91 -8.70 -46.69
N ILE A 475 33.24 -7.74 -46.05
CA ILE A 475 33.90 -6.61 -45.38
C ILE A 475 34.85 -7.12 -44.29
N LEU A 476 34.41 -8.05 -43.43
CA LEU A 476 35.26 -8.59 -42.37
C LEU A 476 36.42 -9.43 -42.91
N SER A 477 36.23 -10.14 -44.02
CA SER A 477 37.29 -10.92 -44.69
C SER A 477 38.35 -10.01 -45.32
N SER A 478 37.95 -8.84 -45.84
CA SER A 478 38.88 -7.85 -46.42
C SER A 478 39.84 -7.22 -45.40
N PHE A 479 39.56 -7.34 -44.10
CA PHE A 479 40.41 -6.81 -43.03
C PHE A 479 41.61 -7.70 -42.69
N HIS A 480 41.77 -8.85 -43.36
CA HIS A 480 42.87 -9.81 -43.15
C HIS A 480 43.02 -10.22 -41.67
N GLY A 481 41.91 -10.34 -40.95
CA GLY A 481 41.92 -10.70 -39.54
C GLY A 481 42.19 -12.19 -39.31
N SER A 482 42.88 -12.52 -38.22
CA SER A 482 43.20 -13.90 -37.84
C SER A 482 42.47 -14.32 -36.58
N PHE A 483 42.19 -15.61 -36.44
CA PHE A 483 41.61 -16.17 -35.22
C PHE A 483 42.70 -16.71 -34.29
N LEU A 484 42.64 -16.34 -33.01
CA LEU A 484 43.55 -16.82 -31.97
C LEU A 484 42.77 -17.44 -30.82
N LYS A 485 43.40 -18.35 -30.08
CA LYS A 485 42.88 -18.85 -28.81
C LYS A 485 43.04 -17.82 -27.70
N ASP A 486 42.02 -17.71 -26.85
CA ASP A 486 41.96 -16.74 -25.77
C ASP A 486 42.49 -17.33 -24.46
N GLU A 487 43.82 -17.42 -24.34
CA GLU A 487 44.50 -18.03 -23.18
C GLU A 487 44.17 -17.35 -21.83
N LEU A 488 43.79 -16.08 -21.85
CA LEU A 488 43.42 -15.31 -20.64
C LEU A 488 41.99 -15.59 -20.16
N ALA A 489 41.09 -16.05 -21.04
CA ALA A 489 39.76 -16.48 -20.63
C ALA A 489 39.77 -17.88 -19.96
N LEU A 490 40.77 -18.71 -20.29
CA LEU A 490 40.97 -20.03 -19.69
C LEU A 490 41.45 -19.98 -18.22
N SER A 491 42.04 -18.85 -17.78
CA SER A 491 42.64 -18.71 -16.44
C SER A 491 41.78 -17.97 -15.40
N ARG A 492 40.61 -17.43 -15.76
CA ARG A 492 39.70 -16.74 -14.82
C ARG A 492 38.52 -17.64 -14.43
N LYS A 493 38.44 -18.07 -13.15
CA LYS A 493 37.19 -18.60 -12.59
C LYS A 493 36.09 -17.54 -12.77
N ALA A 494 34.98 -17.92 -13.38
CA ALA A 494 33.84 -17.03 -13.59
C ALA A 494 33.36 -16.46 -12.24
N TYR A 495 33.28 -15.13 -12.14
CA TYR A 495 32.71 -14.46 -10.98
C TYR A 495 31.22 -14.83 -10.88
N LYS A 496 30.83 -15.58 -9.85
CA LYS A 496 29.43 -15.89 -9.57
C LYS A 496 28.81 -14.75 -8.77
N SER A 497 27.59 -14.35 -9.10
CA SER A 497 26.88 -13.35 -8.31
C SER A 497 26.53 -13.89 -6.92
N PRO A 498 26.40 -13.04 -5.88
CA PRO A 498 25.96 -13.45 -4.56
C PRO A 498 24.66 -14.27 -4.57
N GLN A 499 23.73 -13.96 -5.48
CA GLN A 499 22.47 -14.71 -5.64
C GLN A 499 22.72 -16.14 -6.13
N ILE A 500 23.62 -16.32 -7.10
CA ILE A 500 23.96 -17.67 -7.61
C ILE A 500 24.65 -18.48 -6.52
N ILE A 501 25.61 -17.87 -5.81
CA ILE A 501 26.31 -18.51 -4.69
C ILE A 501 25.31 -18.92 -3.61
N MET A 502 24.40 -18.02 -3.22
CA MET A 502 23.36 -18.29 -2.23
C MET A 502 22.47 -19.46 -2.67
N ARG A 503 21.99 -19.46 -3.91
CA ARG A 503 21.10 -20.50 -4.42
C ARG A 503 21.79 -21.85 -4.46
N GLU A 504 23.05 -21.93 -4.88
CA GLU A 504 23.84 -23.16 -4.88
C GLU A 504 24.05 -23.71 -3.46
N LEU A 505 24.47 -22.85 -2.51
CA LEU A 505 24.70 -23.25 -1.12
C LEU A 505 23.42 -23.71 -0.43
N ILE A 506 22.30 -23.01 -0.63
CA ILE A 506 21.03 -23.36 -0.02
C ILE A 506 20.41 -24.58 -0.69
N SER A 507 20.54 -24.76 -2.02
CA SER A 507 20.08 -25.99 -2.71
C SER A 507 20.76 -27.22 -2.11
N SER A 508 22.08 -27.15 -1.93
CA SER A 508 22.85 -28.25 -1.30
C SER A 508 22.42 -28.51 0.15
N LEU A 509 22.11 -27.47 0.91
CA LEU A 509 21.55 -27.61 2.27
C LEU A 509 20.20 -28.32 2.26
N LEU A 510 19.28 -27.90 1.39
CA LEU A 510 17.94 -28.47 1.28
C LEU A 510 18.00 -29.95 0.88
N GLU A 511 18.82 -30.29 -0.11
CA GLU A 511 19.04 -31.67 -0.54
C GLU A 511 19.54 -32.55 0.61
N ARG A 512 20.58 -32.09 1.33
CA ARG A 512 21.15 -32.82 2.47
C ARG A 512 20.17 -32.99 3.62
N LYS A 513 19.24 -32.05 3.81
CA LYS A 513 18.23 -32.07 4.87
C LYS A 513 16.90 -32.70 4.43
N GLY A 514 16.81 -33.20 3.20
CA GLY A 514 15.58 -33.81 2.65
C GLY A 514 14.42 -32.82 2.51
N MET A 515 14.71 -31.54 2.32
CA MET A 515 13.72 -30.48 2.27
C MET A 515 13.24 -30.18 0.84
N PRO A 516 12.02 -29.63 0.67
CA PRO A 516 11.49 -29.34 -0.66
C PRO A 516 12.27 -28.26 -1.41
N SER A 517 12.54 -28.49 -2.70
CA SER A 517 13.29 -27.55 -3.56
C SER A 517 12.54 -26.25 -3.89
N TRP A 518 11.21 -26.24 -3.83
CA TRP A 518 10.38 -25.04 -4.07
C TRP A 518 10.67 -23.93 -3.05
N LEU A 519 11.24 -24.26 -1.89
CA LEU A 519 11.69 -23.27 -0.92
C LEU A 519 12.69 -22.26 -1.51
N LEU A 520 13.46 -22.65 -2.54
CA LEU A 520 14.39 -21.76 -3.25
C LEU A 520 13.70 -20.54 -3.92
N GLU A 521 12.39 -20.60 -4.14
CA GLU A 521 11.61 -19.46 -4.67
C GLU A 521 11.47 -18.33 -3.63
N GLN A 522 11.69 -18.62 -2.34
CA GLN A 522 11.62 -17.63 -1.27
C GLN A 522 12.95 -16.90 -1.02
N LEU A 523 14.00 -17.18 -1.80
CA LEU A 523 15.28 -16.52 -1.64
C LEU A 523 15.20 -15.02 -1.99
N PRO A 524 15.92 -14.16 -1.28
CA PRO A 524 15.91 -12.72 -1.54
C PRO A 524 16.57 -12.40 -2.88
N THR A 525 15.91 -11.58 -3.68
CA THR A 525 16.47 -11.05 -4.95
C THR A 525 17.18 -9.70 -4.78
N ARG A 526 16.91 -9.00 -3.68
CA ARG A 526 17.48 -7.71 -3.28
C ARG A 526 17.67 -7.64 -1.78
N TRP A 527 18.58 -6.79 -1.31
CA TRP A 527 18.83 -6.50 0.09
C TRP A 527 19.40 -5.08 0.24
N GLU A 528 19.36 -4.55 1.45
CA GLU A 528 19.87 -3.23 1.80
C GLU A 528 21.06 -3.37 2.76
N THR A 529 21.84 -2.30 2.92
CA THR A 529 22.90 -2.23 3.92
C THR A 529 22.65 -1.06 4.85
N LEU A 530 22.78 -1.32 6.15
CA LEU A 530 22.69 -0.31 7.19
C LEU A 530 23.94 -0.43 8.07
N GLY A 531 24.90 0.47 7.83
CA GLY A 531 26.26 0.28 8.35
C GLY A 531 26.85 -1.02 7.79
N ASP A 532 27.29 -1.87 8.69
CA ASP A 532 27.84 -3.21 8.44
C ASP A 532 26.79 -4.34 8.55
N ILE A 533 25.52 -4.02 8.85
CA ILE A 533 24.43 -5.00 8.82
C ILE A 533 23.85 -5.08 7.40
N THR A 534 23.79 -6.29 6.84
CA THR A 534 23.01 -6.58 5.63
C THR A 534 21.58 -6.90 6.00
N VAL A 535 20.62 -6.20 5.40
CA VAL A 535 19.20 -6.26 5.74
C VAL A 535 18.40 -6.91 4.61
N LEU A 536 17.86 -8.09 4.89
CA LEU A 536 17.03 -8.88 3.99
C LEU A 536 15.57 -8.38 3.97
N PRO A 537 14.86 -8.48 2.83
CA PRO A 537 13.45 -8.14 2.76
C PRO A 537 12.59 -9.00 3.69
N LYS A 538 11.56 -8.42 4.30
CA LYS A 538 10.59 -9.18 5.13
C LYS A 538 9.84 -10.28 4.38
N THR A 539 9.95 -10.30 3.06
CA THR A 539 9.21 -11.21 2.19
C THR A 539 9.91 -12.55 1.96
N CYS A 540 11.18 -12.71 2.35
CA CYS A 540 11.92 -13.96 2.19
C CYS A 540 11.82 -14.86 3.43
N PHE A 541 12.09 -16.16 3.22
CA PHE A 541 12.14 -17.19 4.26
C PHE A 541 10.89 -17.20 5.17
N LYS A 542 9.70 -17.24 4.57
CA LYS A 542 8.42 -17.16 5.30
C LYS A 542 7.93 -18.52 5.81
N ASP A 543 8.34 -19.59 5.14
CA ASP A 543 7.87 -20.92 5.49
C ASP A 543 8.45 -21.40 6.83
N LEU A 544 7.63 -22.10 7.63
CA LEU A 544 8.04 -22.65 8.92
C LEU A 544 9.12 -23.73 8.78
N LEU A 545 9.21 -24.39 7.62
CA LEU A 545 10.23 -25.40 7.35
C LEU A 545 11.66 -24.85 7.50
N TRP A 546 11.88 -23.56 7.22
CA TRP A 546 13.19 -22.92 7.40
C TRP A 546 13.69 -22.96 8.85
N GLU A 547 12.78 -23.04 9.82
CA GLU A 547 13.11 -23.11 11.24
C GLU A 547 13.97 -24.34 11.56
N SER A 548 13.71 -25.46 10.90
CA SER A 548 14.44 -26.72 11.10
C SER A 548 15.92 -26.65 10.70
N VAL A 549 16.30 -25.64 9.91
CA VAL A 549 17.67 -25.43 9.40
C VAL A 549 18.23 -24.04 9.75
N ARG A 550 17.58 -23.31 10.66
CA ARG A 550 17.89 -21.92 11.06
C ARG A 550 19.38 -21.66 11.28
N GLU A 551 20.01 -22.47 12.12
CA GLU A 551 21.40 -22.27 12.56
C GLU A 551 22.40 -22.28 11.40
N GLU A 552 22.27 -23.24 10.48
CA GLU A 552 23.17 -23.36 9.34
C GLU A 552 22.77 -22.43 8.18
N LEU A 553 21.46 -22.21 8.01
CA LEU A 553 20.91 -21.37 6.95
C LEU A 553 21.50 -19.96 6.98
N TRP A 554 21.43 -19.29 8.14
CA TRP A 554 21.81 -17.88 8.21
C TRP A 554 23.31 -17.66 8.02
N GLN A 555 24.15 -18.59 8.46
CA GLN A 555 25.58 -18.57 8.19
C GLN A 555 25.89 -18.71 6.70
N LEU A 556 25.18 -19.58 5.99
CA LEU A 556 25.33 -19.72 4.53
C LEU A 556 24.83 -18.49 3.79
N VAL A 557 23.71 -17.90 4.21
CA VAL A 557 23.19 -16.66 3.64
C VAL A 557 24.18 -15.52 3.85
N ALA A 558 24.67 -15.32 5.07
CA ALA A 558 25.67 -14.30 5.40
C ALA A 558 26.94 -14.49 4.56
N LYS A 559 27.47 -15.71 4.48
CA LYS A 559 28.64 -16.06 3.65
C LYS A 559 28.40 -15.76 2.17
N SER A 560 27.22 -16.11 1.63
CA SER A 560 26.90 -15.87 0.22
C SER A 560 26.82 -14.39 -0.13
N LEU A 561 26.43 -13.55 0.83
CA LEU A 561 26.31 -12.10 0.68
C LEU A 561 27.59 -11.34 1.06
N GLY A 562 28.59 -12.03 1.62
CA GLY A 562 29.78 -11.38 2.19
C GLY A 562 29.46 -10.53 3.43
N ALA A 563 28.35 -10.82 4.11
CA ALA A 563 27.88 -10.07 5.27
C ALA A 563 28.47 -10.66 6.56
N GLN A 564 28.97 -9.80 7.45
CA GLN A 564 29.38 -10.20 8.81
C GLN A 564 28.18 -10.28 9.75
N ARG A 565 27.24 -9.35 9.58
CA ARG A 565 25.98 -9.30 10.32
C ARG A 565 24.80 -9.29 9.36
N LEU A 566 23.76 -10.01 9.72
CA LEU A 566 22.59 -10.25 8.88
C LEU A 566 21.34 -9.96 9.70
N ALA A 567 20.41 -9.23 9.12
CA ALA A 567 19.11 -8.98 9.70
C ALA A 567 18.01 -9.10 8.65
N ARG A 568 16.76 -9.19 9.09
CA ARG A 568 15.57 -9.19 8.23
C ARG A 568 14.66 -8.04 8.61
N GLN A 569 14.14 -7.34 7.60
CA GLN A 569 13.22 -6.22 7.78
C GLN A 569 12.01 -6.62 8.63
N GLY A 570 11.77 -5.84 9.67
CA GLY A 570 10.55 -5.89 10.47
C GLY A 570 9.48 -4.91 9.97
N LYS A 571 8.29 -5.02 10.53
CA LYS A 571 7.25 -3.99 10.39
C LYS A 571 7.51 -2.89 11.42
N ILE A 572 7.67 -1.64 10.99
CA ILE A 572 7.71 -0.51 11.92
C ILE A 572 6.40 -0.45 12.71
N MET A 573 6.51 -0.42 14.03
CA MET A 573 5.35 -0.41 14.91
C MET A 573 4.59 0.91 14.72
N PRO A 574 3.25 0.87 14.56
CA PRO A 574 2.44 2.08 14.43
C PRO A 574 2.17 2.73 15.80
N ASN A 575 3.13 2.64 16.73
CA ASN A 575 3.09 3.38 17.98
C ASN A 575 3.63 4.80 17.76
N GLY A 576 3.42 5.70 18.73
CA GLY A 576 3.85 7.09 18.61
C GLY A 576 5.36 7.25 18.36
N THR A 577 6.16 6.25 18.73
CA THR A 577 7.63 6.22 18.67
C THR A 577 8.21 5.58 17.40
N ARG A 578 7.38 4.87 16.62
CA ARG A 578 7.76 4.19 15.36
C ARG A 578 8.91 3.20 15.53
N ASP A 579 8.79 2.34 16.53
CA ASP A 579 9.87 1.41 16.87
C ASP A 579 10.14 0.42 15.73
N SER A 580 11.42 0.10 15.56
CA SER A 580 11.85 -0.94 14.64
C SER A 580 11.49 -2.32 15.20
N THR A 581 11.25 -3.27 14.29
CA THR A 581 11.14 -4.70 14.63
C THR A 581 12.09 -5.53 13.78
N LEU A 582 13.19 -4.90 13.34
CA LEU A 582 14.25 -5.56 12.58
C LEU A 582 14.74 -6.79 13.35
N GLU A 583 14.66 -7.96 12.72
CA GLU A 583 15.06 -9.23 13.32
C GLU A 583 16.53 -9.47 13.02
N LEU A 584 17.36 -9.57 14.05
CA LEU A 584 18.77 -9.94 13.87
C LEU A 584 18.86 -11.45 13.65
N LEU A 585 19.49 -11.85 12.53
CA LEU A 585 19.64 -13.24 12.11
C LEU A 585 21.05 -13.76 12.37
N VAL A 586 22.06 -12.91 12.17
CA VAL A 586 23.48 -13.17 12.48
C VAL A 586 24.10 -11.91 13.07
N GLY A 587 24.79 -12.06 14.20
CA GLY A 587 25.48 -10.99 14.91
C GLY A 587 24.97 -10.80 16.34
N ASP A 588 25.72 -10.03 17.12
CA ASP A 588 25.56 -10.02 18.58
C ASP A 588 24.63 -8.92 19.09
N ASN A 589 24.48 -7.83 18.33
CA ASN A 589 23.61 -6.71 18.67
C ASN A 589 23.20 -5.90 17.44
N GLY A 590 22.19 -5.04 17.61
CA GLY A 590 21.63 -4.18 16.56
C GLY A 590 22.32 -2.83 16.37
N TRP A 591 23.37 -2.50 17.14
CA TRP A 591 24.04 -1.20 17.02
C TRP A 591 24.80 -1.11 15.71
N VAL A 592 24.55 -0.04 14.97
CA VAL A 592 25.19 0.29 13.69
C VAL A 592 25.52 1.76 13.66
N THR A 593 26.59 2.08 12.94
CA THR A 593 27.00 3.46 12.68
C THR A 593 26.90 3.75 11.19
N HIS A 594 26.20 4.82 10.85
CA HIS A 594 26.05 5.31 9.49
C HIS A 594 26.72 6.68 9.35
N TYR A 595 27.56 6.84 8.32
CA TYR A 595 28.24 8.10 8.04
C TYR A 595 27.56 8.82 6.88
N GLU A 596 27.09 10.04 7.12
CA GLU A 596 26.42 10.86 6.12
C GLU A 596 26.84 12.33 6.26
N ASN A 597 27.26 12.95 5.16
CA ASN A 597 27.67 14.36 5.10
C ASN A 597 28.75 14.74 6.15
N GLY A 598 29.62 13.79 6.51
CA GLY A 598 30.66 13.98 7.54
C GLY A 598 30.13 14.01 8.98
N ILE A 599 28.93 13.45 9.21
CA ILE A 599 28.34 13.24 10.53
C ILE A 599 28.16 11.74 10.74
N SER A 600 28.47 11.28 11.95
CA SER A 600 28.25 9.90 12.39
C SER A 600 26.86 9.77 13.04
N TYR A 601 26.08 8.77 12.63
CA TYR A 601 24.79 8.43 13.21
C TYR A 601 24.83 6.98 13.70
N SER A 602 24.96 6.79 15.00
CA SER A 602 24.87 5.51 15.68
C SER A 602 23.45 5.28 16.19
N LEU A 603 22.92 4.07 16.01
CA LEU A 603 21.62 3.66 16.53
C LEU A 603 21.54 2.13 16.70
N ASP A 604 20.64 1.67 17.56
CA ASP A 604 20.21 0.27 17.59
C ASP A 604 19.14 0.06 16.51
N ALA A 605 19.50 -0.54 15.38
CA ALA A 605 18.60 -0.77 14.25
C ALA A 605 17.45 -1.75 14.57
N THR A 606 17.57 -2.53 15.64
CA THR A 606 16.49 -3.42 16.11
C THR A 606 15.40 -2.68 16.88
N LYS A 607 15.68 -1.45 17.35
CA LYS A 607 14.77 -0.65 18.18
C LYS A 607 14.38 0.66 17.53
N CYS A 608 15.30 1.31 16.83
CA CYS A 608 15.13 2.60 16.18
C CYS A 608 15.01 2.45 14.67
N MET A 609 14.03 3.14 14.09
CA MET A 609 13.94 3.27 12.63
C MET A 609 15.05 4.20 12.11
N PHE A 610 15.63 3.88 10.94
CA PHE A 610 16.53 4.77 10.22
C PHE A 610 15.97 5.15 8.85
N SER A 611 15.92 6.44 8.53
CA SER A 611 15.50 6.93 7.21
C SER A 611 16.66 7.63 6.50
N SER A 612 17.24 6.94 5.50
CA SER A 612 18.28 7.48 4.61
C SER A 612 17.75 8.54 3.63
N GLY A 613 16.44 8.59 3.40
CA GLY A 613 15.88 9.40 2.32
C GLY A 613 15.80 10.91 2.56
N ASN A 614 16.31 11.46 3.66
CA ASN A 614 16.27 12.92 3.93
C ASN A 614 17.64 13.58 3.75
N ARG A 615 18.56 12.92 3.03
CA ARG A 615 19.96 13.35 2.90
C ARG A 615 20.13 14.76 2.35
N SER A 616 19.35 15.14 1.33
CA SER A 616 19.36 16.49 0.74
C SER A 616 18.95 17.55 1.76
N GLU A 617 17.91 17.28 2.55
CA GLU A 617 17.41 18.22 3.54
C GLU A 617 18.36 18.38 4.74
N LYS A 618 18.98 17.28 5.20
CA LYS A 618 20.02 17.38 6.24
C LYS A 618 21.22 18.18 5.74
N LEU A 619 21.59 18.04 4.47
CA LEU A 619 22.64 18.85 3.87
C LEU A 619 22.25 20.33 3.84
N ARG A 620 21.01 20.65 3.44
CA ARG A 620 20.48 22.02 3.41
C ARG A 620 20.46 22.66 4.81
N MET A 621 19.94 21.95 5.82
CA MET A 621 19.97 22.42 7.21
C MET A 621 21.39 22.68 7.69
N GLY A 622 22.35 21.84 7.30
CA GLY A 622 23.76 22.04 7.62
C GLY A 622 24.47 23.17 6.88
N GLN A 623 23.86 23.76 5.83
CA GLN A 623 24.42 24.88 5.08
C GLN A 623 23.99 26.25 5.62
N LEU A 624 23.07 26.28 6.58
CA LEU A 624 22.67 27.51 7.27
C LEU A 624 23.82 28.05 8.12
N ASP A 625 23.85 29.37 8.37
CA ASP A 625 24.77 29.97 9.35
C ASP A 625 24.01 30.22 10.66
N CYS A 626 24.18 29.32 11.63
CA CYS A 626 23.48 29.35 12.91
C CYS A 626 24.41 29.73 14.08
N ARG A 627 25.60 30.29 13.83
CA ARG A 627 26.63 30.54 14.87
C ARG A 627 26.15 31.27 16.12
N ASP A 628 25.20 32.18 15.95
CA ASP A 628 24.61 32.97 17.04
C ASP A 628 23.16 32.55 17.38
N GLU A 629 22.65 31.50 16.74
CA GLU A 629 21.25 31.07 16.86
C GLU A 629 21.09 29.93 17.88
N VAL A 630 20.04 30.03 18.70
CA VAL A 630 19.51 28.92 19.50
C VAL A 630 18.43 28.21 18.69
N VAL A 631 18.60 26.91 18.48
CA VAL A 631 17.66 26.06 17.73
C VAL A 631 16.90 25.13 18.69
N VAL A 632 15.62 24.90 18.42
CA VAL A 632 14.83 23.86 19.09
C VAL A 632 14.39 22.83 18.04
N ASP A 633 14.78 21.57 18.21
CA ASP A 633 14.25 20.45 17.42
C ASP A 633 13.18 19.72 18.23
N LEU A 634 11.92 19.77 17.78
CA LEU A 634 10.79 19.19 18.51
C LEU A 634 10.64 17.67 18.33
N PHE A 635 11.35 17.08 17.37
CA PHE A 635 11.25 15.66 17.01
C PHE A 635 12.63 15.10 16.65
N SER A 636 13.52 15.09 17.64
CA SER A 636 14.97 14.96 17.40
C SER A 636 15.38 13.57 16.90
N GLY A 637 14.64 12.52 17.26
CA GLY A 637 15.00 11.14 16.98
C GLY A 637 16.40 10.83 17.50
N ILE A 638 17.22 10.21 16.66
CA ILE A 638 18.65 9.96 16.95
C ILE A 638 19.55 11.18 16.68
N GLY A 639 18.96 12.35 16.41
CA GLY A 639 19.66 13.58 16.06
C GLY A 639 19.68 13.91 14.57
N TYR A 640 18.59 13.58 13.84
CA TYR A 640 18.56 13.75 12.38
C TYR A 640 18.81 15.18 11.90
N PHE A 641 18.27 16.17 12.60
CA PHE A 641 18.48 17.58 12.31
C PHE A 641 19.33 18.29 13.37
N VAL A 642 19.26 17.83 14.63
CA VAL A 642 20.17 18.27 15.71
C VAL A 642 21.64 18.24 15.28
N LEU A 643 22.13 17.13 14.72
CA LEU A 643 23.54 17.02 14.35
C LEU A 643 23.92 17.90 13.16
N PRO A 644 23.14 17.99 12.06
CA PRO A 644 23.37 19.00 11.02
C PRO A 644 23.47 20.43 11.55
N PHE A 645 22.57 20.83 12.45
CA PHE A 645 22.61 22.16 13.06
C PHE A 645 23.89 22.37 13.87
N LEU A 646 24.29 21.40 14.69
CA LEU A 646 25.47 21.53 15.56
C LEU A 646 26.81 21.42 14.82
N VAL A 647 26.94 20.42 13.94
CA VAL A 647 28.22 20.05 13.31
C VAL A 647 28.51 20.88 12.06
N LYS A 648 27.48 21.24 11.29
CA LYS A 648 27.65 21.91 9.98
C LYS A 648 27.17 23.36 10.00
N ALA A 649 25.97 23.63 10.50
CA ALA A 649 25.47 25.00 10.61
C ALA A 649 26.08 25.77 11.79
N ASN A 650 26.82 25.07 12.65
CA ASN A 650 27.53 25.59 13.81
C ASN A 650 26.61 26.33 14.81
N ALA A 651 25.39 25.82 15.02
CA ALA A 651 24.42 26.38 15.95
C ALA A 651 25.01 26.66 17.34
N LYS A 652 24.70 27.82 17.94
CA LYS A 652 25.18 28.18 19.28
C LYS A 652 24.77 27.14 20.32
N LEU A 653 23.50 26.74 20.28
CA LEU A 653 22.90 25.78 21.18
C LEU A 653 21.71 25.11 20.48
N VAL A 654 21.54 23.80 20.66
CA VAL A 654 20.34 23.08 20.22
C VAL A 654 19.65 22.44 21.41
N TYR A 655 18.35 22.72 21.57
CA TYR A 655 17.48 21.94 22.44
C TYR A 655 16.84 20.82 21.63
N ALA A 656 17.10 19.58 22.02
CA ALA A 656 16.66 18.38 21.32
C ALA A 656 15.54 17.68 22.13
N CYS A 657 14.29 17.79 21.67
CA CYS A 657 13.15 17.09 22.29
C CYS A 657 12.98 15.69 21.69
N GLU A 658 12.97 14.66 22.54
CA GLU A 658 12.74 13.27 22.14
C GLU A 658 12.10 12.47 23.27
N TRP A 659 11.19 11.57 22.95
CA TRP A 659 10.42 10.78 23.93
C TRP A 659 10.61 9.27 23.80
N ASN A 660 11.23 8.79 22.71
CA ASN A 660 11.55 7.39 22.52
C ASN A 660 12.84 7.09 23.29
N PRO A 661 12.81 6.21 24.31
CA PRO A 661 13.98 5.90 25.13
C PRO A 661 15.15 5.34 24.32
N HIS A 662 14.89 4.59 23.25
CA HIS A 662 15.93 4.04 22.38
C HIS A 662 16.54 5.10 21.47
N ALA A 663 15.73 6.07 21.01
CA ALA A 663 16.22 7.19 20.23
C ALA A 663 17.02 8.17 21.11
N LEU A 664 16.62 8.35 22.36
CA LEU A 664 17.36 9.12 23.36
C LEU A 664 18.75 8.54 23.62
N GLU A 665 18.84 7.23 23.85
CA GLU A 665 20.13 6.55 24.03
C GLU A 665 21.04 6.75 22.81
N ALA A 666 20.49 6.62 21.61
CA ALA A 666 21.22 6.87 20.37
C ALA A 666 21.63 8.34 20.21
N LEU A 667 20.74 9.29 20.50
CA LEU A 667 21.01 10.73 20.42
C LEU A 667 22.13 11.14 21.37
N GLN A 668 22.11 10.65 22.61
CA GLN A 668 23.16 10.88 23.61
C GLN A 668 24.53 10.41 23.11
N ARG A 669 24.61 9.21 22.52
CA ARG A 669 25.85 8.72 21.91
C ARG A 669 26.26 9.59 20.72
N ASN A 670 25.32 9.94 19.85
CA ASN A 670 25.63 10.69 18.64
C ASN A 670 26.17 12.09 18.90
N VAL A 671 25.66 12.81 19.90
CA VAL A 671 26.20 14.13 20.25
C VAL A 671 27.62 14.03 20.83
N MET A 672 27.93 12.94 21.53
CA MET A 672 29.27 12.66 22.04
C MET A 672 30.23 12.26 20.92
N ASP A 673 29.84 11.31 20.07
CA ASP A 673 30.63 10.78 18.95
C ASP A 673 30.97 11.86 17.91
N ASN A 674 30.11 12.87 17.76
CA ASN A 674 30.36 14.01 16.87
C ASN A 674 30.98 15.23 17.60
N HIS A 675 31.33 15.11 18.89
CA HIS A 675 31.98 16.15 19.68
C HIS A 675 31.18 17.47 19.78
N VAL A 676 29.86 17.38 19.99
CA VAL A 676 28.95 18.54 20.09
C VAL A 676 28.01 18.49 21.30
N ALA A 677 28.27 17.59 22.26
CA ALA A 677 27.44 17.41 23.44
C ALA A 677 27.37 18.65 24.34
N ASP A 678 28.42 19.47 24.37
CA ASP A 678 28.50 20.73 25.12
C ASP A 678 27.52 21.80 24.63
N ARG A 679 27.06 21.68 23.37
CA ARG A 679 26.10 22.59 22.72
C ARG A 679 24.72 21.97 22.52
N CYS A 680 24.45 20.80 23.10
CA CYS A 680 23.15 20.12 22.97
C CYS A 680 22.50 19.92 24.34
N VAL A 681 21.25 20.37 24.49
CA VAL A 681 20.42 20.09 25.66
C VAL A 681 19.31 19.13 25.26
N ILE A 682 19.40 17.89 25.75
CA ILE A 682 18.41 16.85 25.46
C ILE A 682 17.26 16.95 26.48
N LEU A 683 16.04 17.06 25.97
CA LEU A 683 14.81 17.18 26.75
C LEU A 683 13.96 15.93 26.54
N GLU A 684 14.02 15.01 27.50
CA GLU A 684 13.30 13.75 27.48
C GLU A 684 11.79 13.95 27.73
N GLY A 685 10.97 13.41 26.83
CA GLY A 685 9.51 13.35 26.96
C GLY A 685 8.75 14.08 25.85
N ASP A 686 7.44 14.19 26.03
CA ASP A 686 6.56 14.85 25.05
C ASP A 686 6.91 16.34 24.90
N ASN A 687 7.32 16.75 23.70
CA ASN A 687 7.73 18.13 23.41
C ASN A 687 6.66 19.17 23.79
N ARG A 688 5.38 18.81 23.80
CA ARG A 688 4.29 19.72 24.19
C ARG A 688 4.37 20.14 25.65
N LEU A 689 4.99 19.31 26.48
CA LEU A 689 5.24 19.53 27.90
C LEU A 689 6.66 20.02 28.16
N THR A 690 7.65 19.43 27.47
CA THR A 690 9.08 19.57 27.83
C THR A 690 9.82 20.66 27.05
N ALA A 691 9.35 21.04 25.87
CA ALA A 691 10.06 22.02 25.04
C ALA A 691 10.17 23.39 25.73
N PRO A 692 11.30 24.09 25.55
CA PRO A 692 11.53 25.38 26.19
C PRO A 692 10.63 26.46 25.60
N LYS A 693 10.50 27.59 26.29
CA LYS A 693 9.60 28.70 25.91
C LYS A 693 10.41 29.98 25.72
N GLY A 694 10.22 30.68 24.62
CA GLY A 694 10.81 32.00 24.41
C GLY A 694 12.33 32.01 24.17
N VAL A 695 12.94 30.90 23.77
CA VAL A 695 14.41 30.77 23.66
C VAL A 695 14.93 30.68 22.24
N ALA A 696 14.10 30.24 21.29
CA ALA A 696 14.56 29.80 19.98
C ALA A 696 14.56 30.93 18.95
N ASP A 697 15.65 31.07 18.21
CA ASP A 697 15.70 31.84 16.96
C ASP A 697 15.15 31.01 15.79
N ARG A 698 15.20 29.68 15.92
CA ARG A 698 14.77 28.70 14.91
C ARG A 698 14.16 27.45 15.56
N VAL A 699 13.07 26.94 15.00
CA VAL A 699 12.46 25.68 15.45
C VAL A 699 12.34 24.72 14.27
N CYS A 700 12.85 23.50 14.43
CA CYS A 700 12.71 22.42 13.47
C CYS A 700 11.56 21.49 13.88
N LEU A 701 10.64 21.22 12.94
CA LEU A 701 9.51 20.31 13.13
C LEU A 701 9.64 19.13 12.14
N GLY A 702 10.63 18.28 12.36
CA GLY A 702 11.00 17.16 11.50
C GLY A 702 10.03 15.95 11.46
N LEU A 703 8.76 16.12 11.80
CA LEU A 703 7.77 15.02 11.85
C LEU A 703 6.90 14.96 10.60
N ILE A 704 6.89 13.78 9.96
CA ILE A 704 5.98 13.44 8.85
C ILE A 704 5.00 12.34 9.28
N PRO A 705 3.74 12.31 8.79
CA PRO A 705 3.22 13.10 7.68
C PRO A 705 2.83 14.54 8.05
N SER A 706 2.65 14.87 9.33
CA SER A 706 2.36 16.22 9.79
C SER A 706 2.86 16.45 11.21
N SER A 707 3.30 17.68 11.49
CA SER A 707 3.74 18.18 12.79
C SER A 707 2.73 19.11 13.47
N GLU A 708 1.51 19.20 12.93
CA GLU A 708 0.43 20.12 13.37
C GLU A 708 0.15 20.07 14.87
N CYS A 709 0.23 18.88 15.48
CA CYS A 709 0.04 18.70 16.91
C CYS A 709 1.01 19.49 17.81
N SER A 710 2.12 19.98 17.25
CA SER A 710 3.17 20.74 17.96
C SER A 710 3.37 22.15 17.42
N TRP A 711 2.53 22.67 16.51
CA TRP A 711 2.65 24.04 16.01
C TRP A 711 2.52 25.09 17.13
N ALA A 712 1.58 24.88 18.06
CA ALA A 712 1.44 25.71 19.25
C ALA A 712 2.69 25.69 20.16
N THR A 713 3.38 24.56 20.23
CA THR A 713 4.64 24.40 20.96
C THR A 713 5.76 25.16 20.25
N ALA A 714 5.84 25.06 18.92
CA ALA A 714 6.85 25.73 18.12
C ALA A 714 6.75 27.27 18.21
N VAL A 715 5.55 27.82 18.08
CA VAL A 715 5.29 29.26 18.29
C VAL A 715 5.70 29.70 19.70
N ARG A 716 5.44 28.87 20.71
CA ARG A 716 5.81 29.15 22.10
C ARG A 716 7.32 29.07 22.35
N ALA A 717 8.04 28.23 21.61
CA ALA A 717 9.47 28.05 21.74
C ALA A 717 10.25 29.24 21.17
N LEU A 718 9.73 29.87 20.11
CA LEU A 718 10.30 31.08 19.51
C LEU A 718 10.40 32.24 20.50
N ARG A 719 11.46 33.04 20.37
CA ARG A 719 11.66 34.29 21.13
C ARG A 719 10.54 35.28 20.83
N VAL A 720 10.28 36.21 21.75
CA VAL A 720 9.23 37.23 21.62
C VAL A 720 9.37 38.06 20.32
N GLY A 721 10.60 38.31 19.87
CA GLY A 721 10.88 39.00 18.61
C GLY A 721 10.53 38.21 17.34
N GLY A 722 10.31 36.89 17.45
CA GLY A 722 10.05 35.98 16.34
C GLY A 722 11.22 35.03 16.05
N GLY A 723 11.16 34.34 14.90
CA GLY A 723 12.15 33.37 14.44
C GLY A 723 11.69 32.59 13.19
N VAL A 724 12.45 31.55 12.79
CA VAL A 724 12.09 30.69 11.63
C VAL A 724 11.52 29.37 12.14
N LEU A 725 10.42 28.92 11.56
CA LEU A 725 9.93 27.55 11.71
C LEU A 725 10.24 26.74 10.45
N HIS A 726 10.86 25.58 10.58
CA HIS A 726 11.04 24.60 9.49
C HIS A 726 10.00 23.50 9.66
N ILE A 727 8.89 23.60 8.93
CA ILE A 727 7.71 22.74 9.11
C ILE A 727 7.70 21.65 8.03
N HIS A 728 7.94 20.40 8.44
CA HIS A 728 7.90 19.26 7.52
C HIS A 728 6.45 18.75 7.36
N GLY A 729 6.11 18.36 6.13
CA GLY A 729 4.82 17.75 5.81
C GLY A 729 4.90 16.83 4.61
N ASN A 730 4.03 15.81 4.59
CA ASN A 730 3.76 15.03 3.39
C ASN A 730 2.52 15.60 2.72
N VAL A 731 2.69 16.19 1.54
CA VAL A 731 1.69 17.00 0.87
C VAL A 731 1.40 16.41 -0.50
N ASN A 732 0.13 16.43 -0.91
CA ASN A 732 -0.23 16.07 -2.28
C ASN A 732 0.30 17.14 -3.25
N ASP A 733 0.86 16.77 -4.39
CA ASP A 733 1.42 17.71 -5.37
C ASP A 733 0.37 18.74 -5.86
N SER A 734 -0.90 18.34 -5.93
CA SER A 734 -2.02 19.23 -6.27
C SER A 734 -2.48 20.16 -5.13
N ASP A 735 -2.15 19.84 -3.88
CA ASP A 735 -2.57 20.60 -2.69
C ASP A 735 -1.45 21.46 -2.09
N GLU A 736 -0.26 21.50 -2.71
CA GLU A 736 0.93 22.14 -2.13
C GLU A 736 0.68 23.61 -1.74
N ALA A 737 0.09 24.41 -2.64
CA ALA A 737 -0.23 25.81 -2.37
C ALA A 737 -1.20 25.98 -1.19
N ARG A 738 -2.29 25.21 -1.18
CA ARG A 738 -3.31 25.25 -0.12
C ARG A 738 -2.72 24.83 1.24
N TRP A 739 -1.82 23.86 1.25
CA TRP A 739 -1.14 23.43 2.46
C TRP A 739 -0.23 24.54 3.02
N LEU A 740 0.51 25.22 2.16
CA LEU A 740 1.37 26.34 2.54
C LEU A 740 0.56 27.52 3.12
N ASP A 741 -0.55 27.89 2.46
CA ASP A 741 -1.44 28.93 2.95
C ASP A 741 -1.98 28.58 4.35
N ASN A 742 -2.46 27.33 4.52
CA ASN A 742 -2.95 26.86 5.81
C ASN A 742 -1.87 26.86 6.90
N VAL A 743 -0.62 26.54 6.56
CA VAL A 743 0.51 26.62 7.51
C VAL A 743 0.71 28.07 7.97
N VAL A 744 0.80 29.02 7.05
CA VAL A 744 1.00 30.44 7.38
C VAL A 744 -0.16 31.00 8.20
N GLU A 745 -1.39 30.75 7.77
CA GLU A 745 -2.61 31.20 8.48
C GLU A 745 -2.70 30.60 9.88
N SER A 746 -2.41 29.31 10.03
CA SER A 746 -2.47 28.63 11.33
C SER A 746 -1.40 29.16 12.28
N ILE A 747 -0.16 29.35 11.82
CA ILE A 747 0.91 29.92 12.65
C ILE A 747 0.57 31.36 13.05
N SER A 748 0.03 32.16 12.14
CA SER A 748 -0.45 33.52 12.42
C SER A 748 -1.58 33.55 13.46
N SER A 749 -2.57 32.67 13.31
CA SER A 749 -3.68 32.54 14.26
C SER A 749 -3.19 32.12 15.65
N ILE A 750 -2.27 31.16 15.72
CA ILE A 750 -1.67 30.69 16.97
C ILE A 750 -0.84 31.78 17.66
N ALA A 751 -0.08 32.58 16.89
CA ALA A 751 0.68 33.71 17.41
C ALA A 751 -0.26 34.79 17.97
N THR A 752 -1.31 35.14 17.22
CA THR A 752 -2.33 36.12 17.64
C THR A 752 -3.06 35.68 18.91
N ALA A 753 -3.46 34.41 19.00
CA ALA A 753 -4.11 33.85 20.18
C ALA A 753 -3.21 33.86 21.44
N ARG A 754 -1.89 34.01 21.26
CA ARG A 754 -0.91 34.17 22.34
C ARG A 754 -0.54 35.63 22.63
N GLY A 755 -1.20 36.59 21.98
CA GLY A 755 -0.91 38.01 22.14
C GLY A 755 0.38 38.45 21.45
N LEU A 756 0.87 37.70 20.46
CA LEU A 756 2.06 38.05 19.69
C LEU A 756 1.64 38.78 18.41
N SER A 757 2.15 39.99 18.19
CA SER A 757 1.91 40.80 16.99
C SER A 757 2.92 40.49 15.90
N TRP A 758 3.02 39.23 15.49
CA TRP A 758 3.96 38.81 14.45
C TRP A 758 3.36 38.92 13.05
N LYS A 759 4.15 39.46 12.13
CA LYS A 759 3.99 39.19 10.70
C LYS A 759 4.54 37.80 10.40
N VAL A 760 3.66 36.92 9.95
CA VAL A 760 4.01 35.54 9.56
C VAL A 760 4.01 35.46 8.04
N SER A 761 5.11 34.98 7.46
CA SER A 761 5.25 34.84 6.01
C SER A 761 6.07 33.60 5.65
N LEU A 762 5.73 33.00 4.52
CA LEU A 762 6.52 31.93 3.92
C LEU A 762 7.80 32.50 3.32
N GLU A 763 8.94 31.98 3.74
CA GLU A 763 10.27 32.41 3.29
C GLU A 763 10.80 31.50 2.18
N HIS A 764 10.67 30.19 2.35
CA HIS A 764 11.12 29.19 1.38
C HIS A 764 10.25 27.93 1.44
N VAL A 765 10.21 27.20 0.33
CA VAL A 765 9.55 25.89 0.22
C VAL A 765 10.54 24.90 -0.35
N GLU A 766 11.00 23.97 0.50
CA GLU A 766 11.90 22.92 0.08
C GLU A 766 11.13 21.66 -0.30
N ARG A 767 11.42 21.11 -1.48
CA ARG A 767 10.77 19.92 -2.03
C ARG A 767 11.74 18.74 -1.92
N VAL A 768 11.81 18.16 -0.72
CA VAL A 768 12.87 17.22 -0.32
C VAL A 768 12.92 15.97 -1.20
N LYS A 769 11.79 15.28 -1.34
CA LYS A 769 11.66 14.07 -2.17
C LYS A 769 10.22 13.74 -2.46
N TRP A 770 10.02 12.90 -3.47
CA TRP A 770 8.81 12.11 -3.58
C TRP A 770 8.81 11.06 -2.47
N TYR A 771 7.79 11.10 -1.61
CA TYR A 771 7.58 10.03 -0.62
C TYR A 771 6.81 8.89 -1.29
N GLY A 772 5.76 9.21 -2.05
CA GLY A 772 4.96 8.26 -2.81
C GLY A 772 4.48 8.91 -4.11
N PRO A 773 3.73 8.17 -4.95
CA PRO A 773 3.06 8.77 -6.10
C PRO A 773 2.24 9.97 -5.61
N HIS A 774 2.31 11.10 -6.30
CA HIS A 774 1.62 12.36 -5.98
C HIS A 774 1.80 12.91 -4.55
N ILE A 775 2.61 12.29 -3.68
CA ILE A 775 2.89 12.79 -2.33
C ILE A 775 4.36 13.15 -2.22
N ARG A 776 4.58 14.43 -1.94
CA ARG A 776 5.90 15.01 -1.79
C ARG A 776 6.14 15.35 -0.32
N HIS A 777 7.32 15.00 0.18
CA HIS A 777 7.81 15.56 1.44
C HIS A 777 8.26 16.98 1.14
N VAL A 778 7.57 17.95 1.74
CA VAL A 778 7.81 19.39 1.64
C VAL A 778 8.23 19.93 3.00
N VAL A 779 9.08 20.95 3.01
CA VAL A 779 9.41 21.75 4.19
C VAL A 779 9.04 23.20 3.91
N ALA A 780 8.17 23.76 4.73
CA ALA A 780 7.85 25.19 4.71
C ALA A 780 8.74 25.91 5.73
N ASP A 781 9.59 26.81 5.24
CA ASP A 781 10.37 27.70 6.08
C ASP A 781 9.53 28.97 6.31
N VAL A 782 9.02 29.14 7.53
CA VAL A 782 8.10 30.21 7.88
C VAL A 782 8.79 31.21 8.79
N ARG A 783 8.89 32.46 8.33
CA ARG A 783 9.39 33.58 9.11
C ARG A 783 8.28 34.15 9.97
N CYS A 784 8.54 34.26 11.26
CA CYS A 784 7.71 34.99 12.22
C CYS A 784 8.54 36.17 12.73
N GLY A 785 8.00 37.39 12.70
CA GLY A 785 8.72 38.56 13.20
C GLY A 785 7.77 39.66 13.66
N SER A 786 8.15 40.40 14.70
CA SER A 786 7.46 41.64 15.07
C SER A 786 7.68 42.68 13.97
N ASN A 787 6.67 43.51 13.67
CA ASN A 787 6.84 44.67 12.80
C ASN A 787 7.84 45.67 13.38
#